data_AF-A0A842FAE1-F1
#
_entry.id   AF-A0A842FAE1-F1
#
_cell.length_a   1.000
_cell.length_b   1.000
_cell.length_c   1.000
_cell.angle_alpha   90.00
_cell.angle_beta   90.00
_cell.angle_gamma   90.00
#
_symmetry.space_group_name_H-M   'P 1'
#
loop_
_entity.id
_entity.type
_entity.pdbx_description
1 polymer ?
#
loop_
_entity_poly.entity_id
_entity_poly.type
_entity_poly.pdbx_seq_one_letter_code
_entity_poly.pdbx_strand_id
1 'polypeptide(L)'
;MQKKKRVMSKALKVMAAGTIVFSSLGAIPFNTLAADVTATQVANDQVTIQNGVKAVYSQILNKSPYQGKIIGTANVEKPFSENFGSNEPFPGLGNQNYSIFKEGFVVIPVSGQYFFSAQADDQTTVTINETDRLSTTAYNQVAEKRFGHFHGGDVVAITQIMDQFIGVASMSLKWNMPNLVLSNPDGRRLDVPLSNTYPTREQAEQAALEMKKHGVLTEYYDGTTTTVFKGQAVEPESFTKHYGTFEPYPGLGSDYYTVKKTGYIYISETGNYRFEGGGDDIYSLAIDGKEIIKNLNFPNYAQTGNIYLEKGVTIKIEQTVANNQNIGYSSLKWTTPSQSTFSDIQVTDVYESKEKALASNEDLSFEEANAAVNNLFTNKDPNGNITSTTTQADIDAAQALINKVTDQTKKEELQAKLNKAQSQLDAKTAQAEAENKAREAVNNLFTNKDPNSNITNTMTQADIDAAQALINKVTDPTKKAALQTDLNKAQSQLDAKTTQAEAENKAREAVNNLFTNKNPNGNITGTMTQADIDAAQVLINKVTDPTKKAALQADLNKAQSQLDAKTAQAEAENKAREAVNNLFTNKNPNGNITGTMTQADIDAAQALINKVTDPTKKAALQADLNKAQSQLDAKAAQVEAENKAREAVNSLFTNKDPNGNITGTMTQADIDAAQALINKVTDPTKKAALQKDLDKAKAQFASNGTLKPDDFVLGTTTITGSYSGDVDRITLSKDGVESGNATKTNGTFRFYVGPGIKKDQSLYMVAYDKNGREIAREKVNIAAVTAGQITPTAMTIPGDANISGTYTGDVSRIEVSITNEAGTTQVYKGGTVGNGTFKFYSFDKTKSPKDIIVVRAYDSVGKLLDTKTVTIKNNVVTTAGQVTPTAMTIPGNSSLTGTVSGDVAAIKVTVNGTVYAGGSIASDGTFRFYTLDKIKKADDTVTIAVYDKAGKLLDTKPVTIQAPTK
;
A
#
# COMPACT_ATOMS: atom_id res chain seq x y z
N MET A 1 -56.23 5.17 -32.02
CA MET A 1 -56.35 4.25 -33.19
C MET A 1 -56.34 2.82 -32.64
N GLN A 2 -57.14 1.83 -33.05
CA GLN A 2 -58.26 1.74 -34.01
C GLN A 2 -59.32 0.77 -33.43
N LYS A 3 -60.59 0.89 -33.85
CA LYS A 3 -61.64 -0.11 -33.57
C LYS A 3 -61.61 -1.23 -34.63
N LYS A 4 -61.84 -2.49 -34.24
CA LYS A 4 -62.72 -3.43 -34.99
C LYS A 4 -63.09 -4.69 -34.18
N LYS A 5 -64.38 -4.75 -33.83
CA LYS A 5 -65.33 -5.88 -33.88
C LYS A 5 -64.79 -7.32 -33.90
N ARG A 6 -65.24 -8.14 -32.94
CA ARG A 6 -65.49 -9.59 -33.10
C ARG A 6 -66.88 -9.92 -32.55
N VAL A 7 -67.55 -10.91 -33.14
CA VAL A 7 -68.99 -11.21 -32.94
C VAL A 7 -69.21 -12.23 -31.82
N MET A 8 -70.36 -12.09 -31.15
CA MET A 8 -71.01 -12.96 -30.15
C MET A 8 -70.29 -14.24 -29.68
N SER A 9 -69.96 -14.25 -28.38
CA SER A 9 -69.96 -15.47 -27.56
C SER A 9 -70.55 -15.14 -26.18
N LYS A 10 -71.65 -15.80 -25.79
CA LYS A 10 -72.14 -15.81 -24.40
C LYS A 10 -72.64 -17.22 -24.06
N ALA A 11 -71.71 -18.05 -23.61
CA ALA A 11 -71.99 -19.24 -22.82
C ALA A 11 -71.19 -19.14 -21.51
N LEU A 12 -71.83 -19.58 -20.45
CA LEU A 12 -71.58 -19.28 -19.04
C LEU A 12 -70.18 -19.72 -18.51
N LYS A 13 -69.56 -18.88 -17.66
CA LYS A 13 -68.46 -19.25 -16.75
C LYS A 13 -68.97 -19.18 -15.30
N VAL A 14 -69.20 -20.32 -14.65
CA VAL A 14 -68.99 -20.69 -13.22
C VAL A 14 -69.38 -22.19 -13.12
N MET A 15 -68.85 -23.10 -12.30
CA MET A 15 -67.95 -23.06 -11.13
C MET A 15 -66.87 -24.14 -11.23
N ALA A 16 -65.85 -24.03 -10.36
CA ALA A 16 -64.88 -25.08 -10.07
C ALA A 16 -65.02 -25.56 -8.61
N ALA A 17 -64.34 -26.68 -8.31
CA ALA A 17 -64.13 -27.32 -7.00
C ALA A 17 -65.30 -28.12 -6.40
N GLY A 18 -64.99 -29.34 -5.92
CA GLY A 18 -65.94 -30.13 -5.11
C GLY A 18 -65.86 -31.66 -5.19
N THR A 19 -64.69 -32.29 -5.37
CA THR A 19 -64.57 -33.76 -5.24
C THR A 19 -64.80 -34.17 -3.78
N ILE A 20 -65.78 -35.05 -3.52
CA ILE A 20 -65.90 -35.76 -2.24
C ILE A 20 -65.54 -37.23 -2.45
N VAL A 21 -64.66 -37.73 -1.58
CA VAL A 21 -64.18 -39.12 -1.57
C VAL A 21 -65.10 -39.95 -0.67
N PHE A 22 -65.55 -41.12 -1.16
CA PHE A 22 -66.18 -42.12 -0.31
C PHE A 22 -65.12 -42.84 0.54
N SER A 23 -65.20 -42.70 1.86
CA SER A 23 -64.43 -43.53 2.79
C SER A 23 -65.16 -43.75 4.11
N SER A 24 -65.04 -44.97 4.63
CA SER A 24 -65.45 -45.46 5.96
C SER A 24 -66.93 -45.34 6.37
N LEU A 25 -67.57 -46.49 6.57
CA LEU A 25 -68.77 -46.60 7.40
C LEU A 25 -68.43 -46.21 8.85
N GLY A 26 -69.25 -45.33 9.43
CA GLY A 26 -69.33 -45.06 10.87
C GLY A 26 -70.80 -44.85 11.23
N ALA A 27 -71.26 -45.45 12.33
CA ALA A 27 -72.69 -45.53 12.67
C ALA A 27 -73.07 -44.61 13.85
N ILE A 28 -74.38 -44.58 14.17
CA ILE A 28 -75.02 -44.11 15.43
C ILE A 28 -75.16 -42.56 15.58
N PRO A 29 -76.24 -41.95 16.13
CA PRO A 29 -77.68 -42.27 16.07
C PRO A 29 -78.63 -41.05 15.80
N PHE A 30 -79.93 -41.37 15.72
CA PHE A 30 -81.19 -40.61 15.86
C PHE A 30 -81.28 -39.19 16.49
N ASN A 31 -82.35 -38.51 16.04
CA ASN A 31 -83.14 -37.41 16.65
C ASN A 31 -82.55 -35.98 16.62
N THR A 32 -83.32 -34.90 16.34
CA THR A 32 -84.79 -34.71 16.38
C THR A 32 -85.29 -33.61 15.40
N LEU A 33 -86.60 -33.66 15.07
CA LEU A 33 -87.49 -32.54 14.70
C LEU A 33 -87.45 -31.92 13.29
N ALA A 34 -88.30 -32.51 12.43
CA ALA A 34 -89.38 -31.85 11.69
C ALA A 34 -89.08 -30.67 10.73
N ALA A 35 -89.03 -30.97 9.44
CA ALA A 35 -89.54 -30.10 8.38
C ALA A 35 -90.14 -30.94 7.23
N ASP A 36 -91.34 -30.54 6.82
CA ASP A 36 -92.29 -31.17 5.91
C ASP A 36 -91.79 -31.89 4.63
N VAL A 37 -92.16 -33.17 4.54
CA VAL A 37 -92.91 -33.80 3.42
C VAL A 37 -92.65 -33.20 2.01
N THR A 38 -91.41 -33.36 1.53
CA THR A 38 -91.05 -33.27 0.10
C THR A 38 -89.82 -34.13 -0.24
N ALA A 39 -88.89 -34.31 0.71
CA ALA A 39 -87.67 -35.09 0.52
C ALA A 39 -87.89 -36.58 0.21
N THR A 40 -89.01 -37.18 0.64
CA THR A 40 -89.26 -38.63 0.47
C THR A 40 -89.55 -39.06 -0.98
N GLN A 41 -89.91 -38.11 -1.86
CA GLN A 41 -90.13 -38.42 -3.27
C GLN A 41 -88.79 -38.43 -4.03
N VAL A 42 -87.96 -37.39 -3.82
CA VAL A 42 -86.64 -37.25 -4.44
C VAL A 42 -85.63 -38.29 -3.94
N ALA A 43 -85.73 -38.75 -2.69
CA ALA A 43 -84.84 -39.77 -2.14
C ALA A 43 -85.15 -41.20 -2.62
N ASN A 44 -86.41 -41.51 -2.96
CA ASN A 44 -86.78 -42.83 -3.53
C ASN A 44 -86.44 -42.93 -5.02
N ASP A 45 -86.46 -41.82 -5.77
CA ASP A 45 -86.03 -41.79 -7.18
C ASP A 45 -84.51 -42.05 -7.35
N GLN A 46 -83.73 -42.01 -6.27
CA GLN A 46 -82.28 -42.27 -6.27
C GLN A 46 -81.90 -43.74 -6.05
N VAL A 47 -82.85 -44.62 -5.71
CA VAL A 47 -82.57 -46.07 -5.56
C VAL A 47 -83.00 -46.79 -6.84
N THR A 48 -82.08 -46.88 -7.80
CA THR A 48 -82.25 -47.65 -9.03
C THR A 48 -82.14 -49.15 -8.74
N ILE A 49 -83.16 -49.75 -8.13
CA ILE A 49 -83.22 -51.21 -8.00
C ILE A 49 -83.22 -51.86 -9.39
N GLN A 50 -82.46 -52.94 -9.57
CA GLN A 50 -82.39 -53.64 -10.84
C GLN A 50 -83.66 -54.47 -11.09
N ASN A 51 -84.11 -55.19 -10.07
CA ASN A 51 -85.27 -56.08 -10.13
C ASN A 51 -86.29 -55.69 -9.06
N GLY A 52 -87.58 -55.89 -9.35
CA GLY A 52 -88.67 -55.56 -8.43
C GLY A 52 -89.90 -54.99 -9.12
N VAL A 53 -90.74 -54.33 -8.33
CA VAL A 53 -91.99 -53.70 -8.77
C VAL A 53 -92.07 -52.26 -8.26
N LYS A 54 -92.83 -51.43 -8.94
CA LYS A 54 -93.26 -50.13 -8.45
C LYS A 54 -94.53 -50.30 -7.63
N ALA A 55 -94.43 -50.07 -6.33
CA ALA A 55 -95.54 -50.17 -5.39
C ALA A 55 -96.11 -48.79 -5.06
N VAL A 56 -97.44 -48.65 -5.12
CA VAL A 56 -98.22 -47.49 -4.69
C VAL A 56 -99.09 -47.90 -3.51
N TYR A 57 -98.90 -47.20 -2.39
CA TYR A 57 -99.57 -47.50 -1.12
C TYR A 57 -100.64 -46.44 -0.88
N SER A 58 -101.91 -46.86 -0.79
CA SER A 58 -103.06 -45.97 -0.67
C SER A 58 -103.96 -46.35 0.50
N GLN A 59 -104.40 -45.39 1.30
CA GLN A 59 -105.37 -45.62 2.36
C GLN A 59 -106.80 -45.62 1.78
N ILE A 60 -107.58 -46.67 2.03
CA ILE A 60 -108.97 -46.80 1.55
C ILE A 60 -109.87 -45.92 2.41
N LEU A 61 -110.57 -44.98 1.76
CA LEU A 61 -111.55 -44.11 2.41
C LEU A 61 -112.97 -44.63 2.15
N ASN A 62 -113.84 -44.52 3.15
CA ASN A 62 -115.28 -44.85 3.07
C ASN A 62 -115.59 -46.26 2.51
N LYS A 63 -114.69 -47.24 2.72
CA LYS A 63 -114.79 -48.61 2.16
C LYS A 63 -114.88 -48.68 0.63
N SER A 64 -114.43 -47.65 -0.09
CA SER A 64 -114.38 -47.64 -1.55
C SER A 64 -112.92 -47.58 -2.02
N PRO A 65 -112.37 -48.64 -2.65
CA PRO A 65 -110.97 -48.64 -3.10
C PRO A 65 -110.69 -47.56 -4.16
N TYR A 66 -111.72 -47.12 -4.88
CA TYR A 66 -111.63 -46.05 -5.90
C TYR A 66 -111.55 -44.62 -5.34
N GLN A 67 -111.62 -44.43 -4.01
CA GLN A 67 -111.49 -43.12 -3.35
C GLN A 67 -110.25 -43.04 -2.44
N GLY A 68 -109.26 -43.91 -2.66
CA GLY A 68 -108.09 -44.00 -1.80
C GLY A 68 -107.18 -42.78 -1.84
N LYS A 69 -106.61 -42.40 -0.68
CA LYS A 69 -105.56 -41.38 -0.58
C LYS A 69 -104.20 -42.06 -0.75
N ILE A 70 -103.45 -41.69 -1.79
CA ILE A 70 -102.04 -42.13 -1.94
C ILE A 70 -101.22 -41.61 -0.75
N ILE A 71 -100.55 -42.53 -0.05
CA ILE A 71 -99.66 -42.25 1.08
C ILE A 71 -98.20 -42.22 0.61
N GLY A 72 -97.85 -43.10 -0.33
CA GLY A 72 -96.50 -43.15 -0.88
C GLY A 72 -96.39 -43.98 -2.15
N THR A 73 -95.24 -43.87 -2.81
CA THR A 73 -94.83 -44.69 -3.95
C THR A 73 -93.36 -45.03 -3.80
N ALA A 74 -92.98 -46.26 -4.12
CA ALA A 74 -91.61 -46.74 -4.04
C ALA A 74 -91.36 -47.82 -5.10
N ASN A 75 -90.16 -47.84 -5.67
CA ASN A 75 -89.66 -49.04 -6.33
C ASN A 75 -89.15 -49.97 -5.22
N VAL A 76 -89.66 -51.21 -5.17
CA VAL A 76 -89.32 -52.19 -4.13
C VAL A 76 -88.78 -53.47 -4.76
N GLU A 77 -87.66 -53.97 -4.23
CA GLU A 77 -87.02 -55.23 -4.63
C GLU A 77 -87.82 -56.42 -4.06
N LYS A 78 -89.03 -56.59 -4.61
CA LYS A 78 -90.04 -57.58 -4.22
C LYS A 78 -90.71 -58.14 -5.47
N PRO A 79 -91.03 -59.44 -5.50
CA PRO A 79 -91.92 -59.97 -6.53
C PRO A 79 -93.36 -59.50 -6.30
N PHE A 80 -94.26 -59.88 -7.21
CA PHE A 80 -95.69 -59.63 -7.05
C PHE A 80 -96.23 -60.29 -5.77
N SER A 81 -95.93 -61.57 -5.54
CA SER A 81 -96.29 -62.27 -4.29
C SER A 81 -95.61 -61.69 -3.05
N GLU A 82 -96.38 -61.40 -2.01
CA GLU A 82 -95.87 -60.89 -0.73
C GLU A 82 -96.87 -61.15 0.43
N ASN A 83 -96.32 -61.47 1.60
CA ASN A 83 -97.09 -61.62 2.83
C ASN A 83 -96.68 -60.48 3.78
N PHE A 84 -97.61 -59.58 4.08
CA PHE A 84 -97.39 -58.41 4.93
C PHE A 84 -97.69 -58.71 6.42
N GLY A 85 -98.36 -59.82 6.70
CA GLY A 85 -98.84 -60.17 8.04
C GLY A 85 -99.81 -59.11 8.57
N SER A 86 -99.73 -58.81 9.87
CA SER A 86 -100.55 -57.78 10.54
C SER A 86 -99.85 -56.43 10.72
N ASN A 87 -98.72 -56.21 10.03
CA ASN A 87 -97.87 -55.03 10.18
C ASN A 87 -98.30 -53.89 9.25
N GLU A 88 -97.84 -52.68 9.52
CA GLU A 88 -97.96 -51.54 8.59
C GLU A 88 -97.02 -51.75 7.38
N PRO A 89 -97.54 -51.87 6.13
CA PRO A 89 -96.70 -52.18 4.97
C PRO A 89 -95.82 -51.02 4.47
N PHE A 90 -96.21 -49.78 4.77
CA PHE A 90 -95.50 -48.57 4.37
C PHE A 90 -95.71 -47.47 5.43
N PRO A 91 -94.67 -46.71 5.84
CA PRO A 91 -94.80 -45.73 6.92
C PRO A 91 -95.90 -44.70 6.68
N GLY A 92 -96.88 -44.62 7.59
CA GLY A 92 -98.01 -43.69 7.52
C GLY A 92 -99.25 -44.24 6.80
N LEU A 93 -99.26 -45.50 6.37
CA LEU A 93 -100.40 -46.17 5.74
C LEU A 93 -101.41 -46.70 6.76
N GLY A 94 -100.92 -47.12 7.94
CA GLY A 94 -101.65 -47.97 8.88
C GLY A 94 -101.66 -49.45 8.48
N ASN A 95 -102.30 -50.28 9.29
CA ASN A 95 -102.34 -51.75 9.12
C ASN A 95 -103.73 -52.31 8.75
N GLN A 96 -104.70 -51.44 8.43
CA GLN A 96 -106.07 -51.79 8.03
C GLN A 96 -106.60 -50.79 7.01
N ASN A 97 -107.60 -51.19 6.21
CA ASN A 97 -108.25 -50.35 5.19
C ASN A 97 -107.24 -49.65 4.26
N TYR A 98 -106.43 -50.43 3.56
CA TYR A 98 -105.44 -49.93 2.60
C TYR A 98 -105.43 -50.76 1.31
N SER A 99 -104.94 -50.17 0.24
CA SER A 99 -104.74 -50.80 -1.06
C SER A 99 -103.27 -50.71 -1.47
N ILE A 100 -102.72 -51.80 -1.99
CA ILE A 100 -101.37 -51.87 -2.55
C ILE A 100 -101.50 -52.21 -4.03
N PHE A 101 -101.17 -51.24 -4.88
CA PHE A 101 -100.99 -51.45 -6.31
C PHE A 101 -99.52 -51.71 -6.59
N LYS A 102 -99.20 -52.84 -7.23
CA LYS A 102 -97.88 -53.18 -7.77
C LYS A 102 -97.94 -53.13 -9.30
N GLU A 103 -97.03 -52.42 -9.92
CA GLU A 103 -96.76 -52.41 -11.36
C GLU A 103 -95.36 -52.97 -11.60
N GLY A 104 -95.23 -53.86 -12.58
CA GLY A 104 -93.93 -54.42 -12.94
C GLY A 104 -93.95 -55.00 -14.35
N PHE A 105 -92.77 -55.06 -14.95
CA PHE A 105 -92.55 -55.53 -16.30
C PHE A 105 -91.76 -56.84 -16.22
N VAL A 106 -92.36 -57.93 -16.69
CA VAL A 106 -91.78 -59.27 -16.60
C VAL A 106 -91.16 -59.63 -17.94
N VAL A 107 -89.85 -59.90 -17.94
CA VAL A 107 -89.14 -60.45 -19.09
C VAL A 107 -89.33 -61.96 -19.11
N ILE A 108 -90.06 -62.46 -20.10
CA ILE A 108 -90.43 -63.87 -20.22
C ILE A 108 -89.15 -64.72 -20.40
N PRO A 109 -88.85 -65.67 -19.49
CA PRO A 109 -87.60 -66.43 -19.54
C PRO A 109 -87.56 -67.55 -20.60
N VAL A 110 -88.72 -68.06 -21.04
CA VAL A 110 -88.82 -69.24 -21.91
C VAL A 110 -90.06 -69.11 -22.79
N SER A 111 -89.93 -69.45 -24.08
CA SER A 111 -91.06 -69.40 -25.03
C SER A 111 -92.04 -70.55 -24.82
N GLY A 112 -93.35 -70.23 -24.77
CA GLY A 112 -94.43 -71.21 -24.63
C GLY A 112 -95.73 -70.62 -24.06
N GLN A 113 -96.69 -71.49 -23.74
CA GLN A 113 -97.97 -71.12 -23.14
C GLN A 113 -97.87 -70.99 -21.61
N TYR A 114 -98.31 -69.85 -21.06
CA TYR A 114 -98.28 -69.57 -19.62
C TYR A 114 -99.68 -69.63 -18.98
N PHE A 115 -99.73 -70.14 -17.74
CA PHE A 115 -100.93 -70.16 -16.91
C PHE A 115 -100.69 -69.33 -15.65
N PHE A 116 -101.60 -68.40 -15.31
CA PHE A 116 -101.47 -67.57 -14.11
C PHE A 116 -102.59 -67.86 -13.09
N SER A 117 -102.24 -67.71 -11.82
CA SER A 117 -103.08 -67.94 -10.64
C SER A 117 -102.84 -66.83 -9.63
N ALA A 118 -103.89 -66.13 -9.21
CA ALA A 118 -103.85 -65.05 -8.24
C ALA A 118 -104.73 -65.37 -7.03
N GLN A 119 -104.24 -65.07 -5.83
CA GLN A 119 -104.95 -65.23 -4.56
C GLN A 119 -104.47 -64.14 -3.60
N ALA A 120 -105.38 -63.62 -2.77
CA ALA A 120 -105.05 -62.64 -1.74
C ALA A 120 -105.97 -62.77 -0.52
N ASP A 121 -105.55 -62.06 0.51
CA ASP A 121 -106.23 -61.82 1.77
C ASP A 121 -106.13 -60.30 1.99
N ASP A 122 -107.21 -59.50 1.86
CA ASP A 122 -108.61 -59.88 1.59
C ASP A 122 -108.95 -60.17 0.11
N GLN A 123 -108.63 -59.28 -0.84
CA GLN A 123 -108.99 -59.43 -2.28
C GLN A 123 -107.92 -58.91 -3.25
N THR A 124 -107.85 -59.43 -4.47
CA THR A 124 -106.88 -58.96 -5.50
C THR A 124 -107.44 -58.91 -6.92
N THR A 125 -106.96 -57.95 -7.72
CA THR A 125 -107.16 -57.89 -9.16
C THR A 125 -105.81 -57.83 -9.84
N VAL A 126 -105.58 -58.69 -10.85
CA VAL A 126 -104.37 -58.69 -11.69
C VAL A 126 -104.75 -58.40 -13.13
N THR A 127 -103.97 -57.55 -13.80
CA THR A 127 -104.07 -57.30 -15.24
C THR A 127 -102.73 -57.62 -15.90
N ILE A 128 -102.76 -58.41 -16.96
CA ILE A 128 -101.61 -58.84 -17.76
C ILE A 128 -101.79 -58.23 -19.16
N ASN A 129 -100.76 -57.57 -19.69
CA ASN A 129 -100.78 -56.85 -20.96
C ASN A 129 -102.03 -55.97 -21.16
N GLU A 130 -102.35 -55.18 -20.12
CA GLU A 130 -103.41 -54.14 -20.05
C GLU A 130 -104.86 -54.59 -20.25
N THR A 131 -105.09 -55.73 -20.90
CA THR A 131 -106.40 -56.20 -21.36
C THR A 131 -106.89 -57.43 -20.60
N ASP A 132 -105.96 -58.22 -20.07
CA ASP A 132 -106.22 -59.61 -19.74
C ASP A 132 -106.24 -59.80 -18.21
N ARG A 133 -107.41 -60.11 -17.63
CA ARG A 133 -107.66 -59.90 -16.18
C ARG A 133 -107.94 -61.19 -15.39
N LEU A 134 -107.45 -61.19 -14.15
CA LEU A 134 -107.84 -62.08 -13.03
C LEU A 134 -108.40 -61.21 -11.90
N SER A 135 -109.39 -61.69 -11.15
CA SER A 135 -109.86 -61.00 -9.94
C SER A 135 -110.48 -61.96 -8.95
N THR A 136 -110.20 -61.75 -7.67
CA THR A 136 -110.89 -62.38 -6.54
C THR A 136 -111.87 -61.37 -5.92
N THR A 137 -112.97 -61.87 -5.37
CA THR A 137 -114.04 -61.05 -4.75
C THR A 137 -114.22 -61.34 -3.26
N ALA A 138 -113.38 -62.21 -2.68
CA ALA A 138 -113.45 -62.62 -1.28
C ALA A 138 -112.13 -63.24 -0.81
N TYR A 139 -111.95 -63.21 0.52
CA TYR A 139 -110.89 -63.86 1.30
C TYR A 139 -110.49 -65.24 0.76
N ASN A 140 -109.19 -65.43 0.49
CA ASN A 140 -108.56 -66.69 0.07
C ASN A 140 -109.14 -67.36 -1.19
N GLN A 141 -110.03 -66.71 -1.94
CA GLN A 141 -110.45 -67.19 -3.25
C GLN A 141 -109.24 -67.20 -4.20
N VAL A 142 -109.15 -68.22 -5.06
CA VAL A 142 -108.13 -68.31 -6.11
C VAL A 142 -108.79 -68.01 -7.47
N ALA A 143 -108.22 -67.08 -8.22
CA ALA A 143 -108.60 -66.78 -9.59
C ALA A 143 -107.52 -67.29 -10.55
N GLU A 144 -107.89 -68.12 -11.52
CA GLU A 144 -106.94 -68.79 -12.41
C GLU A 144 -107.37 -68.70 -13.88
N LYS A 145 -106.40 -68.49 -14.79
CA LYS A 145 -106.66 -68.38 -16.23
C LYS A 145 -105.42 -68.72 -17.06
N ARG A 146 -105.65 -69.30 -18.24
CA ARG A 146 -104.64 -69.44 -19.31
C ARG A 146 -104.48 -68.10 -20.02
N PHE A 147 -103.25 -67.62 -20.11
CA PHE A 147 -102.90 -66.44 -20.87
C PHE A 147 -102.18 -66.87 -22.15
N GLY A 148 -101.87 -65.91 -23.02
CA GLY A 148 -101.34 -66.18 -24.36
C GLY A 148 -100.03 -66.99 -24.38
N HIS A 149 -99.66 -67.41 -25.59
CA HIS A 149 -98.31 -67.88 -25.86
C HIS A 149 -97.37 -66.67 -25.86
N PHE A 150 -96.28 -66.74 -25.12
CA PHE A 150 -95.25 -65.70 -25.05
C PHE A 150 -93.93 -66.24 -25.59
N HIS A 151 -93.11 -65.38 -26.18
CA HIS A 151 -91.74 -65.71 -26.58
C HIS A 151 -90.73 -65.27 -25.52
N GLY A 152 -89.60 -65.96 -25.45
CA GLY A 152 -88.50 -65.58 -24.58
C GLY A 152 -88.01 -64.16 -24.88
N GLY A 153 -87.77 -63.38 -23.83
CA GLY A 153 -87.44 -61.96 -23.94
C GLY A 153 -88.62 -61.05 -24.32
N ASP A 154 -89.86 -61.53 -24.30
CA ASP A 154 -91.02 -60.63 -24.36
C ASP A 154 -91.18 -59.87 -23.03
N VAL A 155 -91.55 -58.59 -23.12
CA VAL A 155 -91.76 -57.72 -21.96
C VAL A 155 -93.26 -57.63 -21.68
N VAL A 156 -93.72 -58.39 -20.70
CA VAL A 156 -95.13 -58.48 -20.29
C VAL A 156 -95.39 -57.51 -19.14
N ALA A 157 -96.28 -56.54 -19.35
CA ALA A 157 -96.70 -55.61 -18.31
C ALA A 157 -97.71 -56.30 -17.39
N ILE A 158 -97.45 -56.29 -16.08
CA ILE A 158 -98.34 -56.85 -15.06
C ILE A 158 -98.64 -55.78 -14.01
N THR A 159 -99.93 -55.58 -13.72
CA THR A 159 -100.37 -54.83 -12.55
C THR A 159 -101.15 -55.75 -11.61
N GLN A 160 -100.89 -55.64 -10.31
CA GLN A 160 -101.63 -56.34 -9.26
C GLN A 160 -102.07 -55.34 -8.19
N ILE A 161 -103.37 -55.29 -7.93
CA ILE A 161 -103.98 -54.56 -6.82
C ILE A 161 -104.36 -55.57 -5.75
N MET A 162 -104.09 -55.27 -4.48
CA MET A 162 -104.72 -55.92 -3.34
C MET A 162 -105.37 -54.86 -2.47
N ASP A 163 -106.62 -55.10 -2.08
CA ASP A 163 -107.33 -54.28 -1.09
C ASP A 163 -107.42 -55.08 0.21
N GLN A 164 -106.93 -54.49 1.31
CA GLN A 164 -106.98 -55.04 2.65
C GLN A 164 -107.97 -54.26 3.51
N PHE A 165 -108.90 -54.96 4.15
CA PHE A 165 -109.81 -54.35 5.10
C PHE A 165 -109.33 -54.55 6.54
N ILE A 166 -109.17 -55.78 7.01
CA ILE A 166 -108.78 -56.09 8.40
C ILE A 166 -107.98 -57.39 8.54
N GLY A 167 -107.17 -57.50 9.60
CA GLY A 167 -106.48 -58.75 9.94
C GLY A 167 -105.09 -58.86 9.34
N VAL A 168 -104.72 -60.07 8.88
CA VAL A 168 -103.46 -60.31 8.17
C VAL A 168 -103.66 -60.05 6.69
N ALA A 169 -102.63 -59.57 6.00
CA ALA A 169 -102.71 -59.23 4.58
C ALA A 169 -101.68 -60.01 3.75
N SER A 170 -102.11 -60.53 2.60
CA SER A 170 -101.22 -61.18 1.65
C SER A 170 -101.71 -61.06 0.22
N MET A 171 -100.78 -61.09 -0.73
CA MET A 171 -101.04 -61.19 -2.15
C MET A 171 -100.14 -62.27 -2.75
N SER A 172 -100.63 -62.97 -3.77
CA SER A 172 -99.83 -63.89 -4.57
C SER A 172 -100.19 -63.78 -6.04
N LEU A 173 -99.16 -63.91 -6.87
CA LEU A 173 -99.29 -64.10 -8.30
C LEU A 173 -98.30 -65.19 -8.71
N LYS A 174 -98.86 -66.34 -9.07
CA LYS A 174 -98.13 -67.54 -9.44
C LYS A 174 -98.37 -67.90 -10.89
N TRP A 175 -97.37 -68.49 -11.52
CA TRP A 175 -97.43 -68.98 -12.88
C TRP A 175 -97.00 -70.45 -13.00
N ASN A 176 -97.42 -71.09 -14.10
CA ASN A 176 -96.72 -72.23 -14.66
C ASN A 176 -95.92 -71.73 -15.86
N MET A 177 -94.60 -71.91 -15.80
CA MET A 177 -93.72 -71.69 -16.94
C MET A 177 -93.75 -72.92 -17.88
N PRO A 178 -93.56 -72.72 -19.19
CA PRO A 178 -93.13 -73.79 -20.08
C PRO A 178 -91.87 -74.49 -19.54
N ASN A 179 -91.68 -75.76 -19.90
CA ASN A 179 -90.51 -76.57 -19.55
C ASN A 179 -90.31 -76.89 -18.04
N LEU A 180 -91.30 -76.62 -17.17
CA LEU A 180 -91.18 -76.81 -15.70
C LEU A 180 -90.89 -78.25 -15.25
N VAL A 181 -91.11 -79.26 -16.11
CA VAL A 181 -91.11 -80.70 -15.76
C VAL A 181 -89.77 -81.17 -15.15
N LEU A 182 -88.63 -80.61 -15.58
CA LEU A 182 -87.33 -80.93 -14.97
C LEU A 182 -87.11 -80.28 -13.60
N SER A 183 -87.49 -79.01 -13.45
CA SER A 183 -87.18 -78.21 -12.26
C SER A 183 -88.25 -78.29 -11.18
N ASN A 184 -89.43 -78.81 -11.51
CA ASN A 184 -90.57 -78.99 -10.63
C ASN A 184 -91.48 -80.14 -11.16
N PRO A 185 -91.04 -81.40 -11.01
CA PRO A 185 -91.80 -82.57 -11.47
C PRO A 185 -93.17 -82.72 -10.78
N ASP A 186 -93.38 -82.07 -9.64
CA ASP A 186 -94.64 -82.04 -8.89
C ASP A 186 -95.74 -81.18 -9.54
N GLY A 187 -95.44 -80.44 -10.63
CA GLY A 187 -96.42 -79.63 -11.37
C GLY A 187 -96.99 -78.42 -10.61
N ARG A 188 -96.30 -77.96 -9.55
CA ARG A 188 -96.79 -76.87 -8.69
C ARG A 188 -96.61 -75.50 -9.34
N ARG A 189 -97.55 -74.58 -9.13
CA ARG A 189 -97.41 -73.18 -9.57
C ARG A 189 -96.34 -72.45 -8.74
N LEU A 190 -95.40 -71.80 -9.41
CA LEU A 190 -94.33 -71.02 -8.78
C LEU A 190 -94.66 -69.52 -8.79
N ASP A 191 -94.10 -68.73 -7.87
CA ASP A 191 -94.24 -67.28 -7.94
C ASP A 191 -93.56 -66.72 -9.21
N VAL A 192 -94.09 -65.60 -9.73
CA VAL A 192 -93.40 -64.85 -10.78
C VAL A 192 -92.05 -64.37 -10.22
N PRO A 193 -90.91 -64.76 -10.81
CA PRO A 193 -89.61 -64.63 -10.17
C PRO A 193 -89.11 -63.19 -10.22
N LEU A 194 -88.55 -62.75 -9.08
CA LEU A 194 -87.96 -61.42 -8.93
C LEU A 194 -86.89 -61.14 -9.99
N SER A 195 -86.04 -62.13 -10.31
CA SER A 195 -84.97 -62.04 -11.34
C SER A 195 -85.44 -61.61 -12.73
N ASN A 196 -86.73 -61.81 -13.03
CA ASN A 196 -87.33 -61.47 -14.33
C ASN A 196 -88.29 -60.30 -14.24
N THR A 197 -88.52 -59.74 -13.05
CA THR A 197 -89.46 -58.65 -12.81
C THR A 197 -88.69 -57.35 -12.63
N TYR A 198 -89.09 -56.29 -13.34
CA TYR A 198 -88.44 -54.98 -13.36
C TYR A 198 -89.47 -53.88 -13.02
N PRO A 199 -89.11 -52.86 -12.23
CA PRO A 199 -90.06 -51.82 -11.82
C PRO A 199 -90.35 -50.80 -12.93
N THR A 200 -89.57 -50.80 -14.01
CA THR A 200 -89.78 -49.93 -15.18
C THR A 200 -89.68 -50.71 -16.50
N ARG A 201 -90.42 -50.23 -17.51
CA ARG A 201 -90.41 -50.80 -18.87
C ARG A 201 -89.03 -50.75 -19.52
N GLU A 202 -88.31 -49.64 -19.36
CA GLU A 202 -86.97 -49.44 -19.93
C GLU A 202 -85.97 -50.49 -19.43
N GLN A 203 -85.94 -50.77 -18.12
CA GLN A 203 -85.07 -51.81 -17.56
C GLN A 203 -85.43 -53.20 -18.09
N ALA A 204 -86.73 -53.52 -18.20
CA ALA A 204 -87.16 -54.79 -18.79
C ALA A 204 -86.79 -54.89 -20.28
N GLU A 205 -86.91 -53.81 -21.05
CA GLU A 205 -86.57 -53.77 -22.47
C GLU A 205 -85.05 -53.90 -22.70
N GLN A 206 -84.21 -53.33 -21.81
CA GLN A 206 -82.76 -53.59 -21.82
C GLN A 206 -82.42 -55.04 -21.48
N ALA A 207 -83.01 -55.61 -20.42
CA ALA A 207 -82.79 -57.01 -20.06
C ALA A 207 -83.30 -57.98 -21.14
N ALA A 208 -84.42 -57.66 -21.80
CA ALA A 208 -84.94 -58.38 -22.95
C ALA A 208 -84.00 -58.27 -24.17
N LEU A 209 -83.39 -57.12 -24.41
CA LEU A 209 -82.45 -56.90 -25.51
C LEU A 209 -81.17 -57.73 -25.30
N GLU A 210 -80.60 -57.73 -24.09
CA GLU A 210 -79.46 -58.59 -23.72
C GLU A 210 -79.81 -60.07 -23.89
N MET A 211 -80.97 -60.50 -23.41
CA MET A 211 -81.47 -61.86 -23.59
C MET A 211 -81.60 -62.24 -25.08
N LYS A 212 -82.08 -61.31 -25.93
CA LYS A 212 -82.24 -61.47 -27.39
C LYS A 212 -80.94 -61.26 -28.21
N LYS A 213 -79.77 -61.06 -27.57
CA LYS A 213 -78.46 -61.19 -28.23
C LYS A 213 -78.12 -62.65 -28.55
N HIS A 214 -78.66 -63.57 -27.76
CA HIS A 214 -78.34 -64.99 -27.77
C HIS A 214 -79.56 -65.83 -28.14
N GLY A 215 -79.32 -67.08 -28.57
CA GLY A 215 -80.36 -68.06 -28.85
C GLY A 215 -80.38 -68.60 -30.28
N VAL A 216 -81.53 -69.17 -30.67
CA VAL A 216 -81.73 -69.91 -31.92
C VAL A 216 -82.91 -69.38 -32.72
N LEU A 217 -82.81 -69.39 -34.05
CA LEU A 217 -83.97 -69.30 -34.92
C LEU A 217 -84.69 -70.65 -34.90
N THR A 218 -85.92 -70.68 -34.38
CA THR A 218 -86.75 -71.87 -34.27
C THR A 218 -87.89 -71.82 -35.28
N GLU A 219 -88.00 -72.85 -36.10
CA GLU A 219 -89.06 -73.10 -37.07
C GLU A 219 -89.99 -74.22 -36.57
N TYR A 220 -91.30 -74.03 -36.72
CA TYR A 220 -92.34 -74.92 -36.19
C TYR A 220 -93.21 -75.47 -37.33
N TYR A 221 -93.41 -76.79 -37.35
CA TYR A 221 -94.15 -77.51 -38.40
C TYR A 221 -95.16 -78.50 -37.81
N ASP A 222 -96.29 -78.63 -38.49
CA ASP A 222 -97.41 -79.53 -38.17
C ASP A 222 -97.21 -80.90 -38.82
N GLY A 223 -97.42 -81.94 -38.02
CA GLY A 223 -96.99 -83.30 -38.31
C GLY A 223 -95.52 -83.56 -37.99
N THR A 224 -95.13 -84.83 -38.14
CA THR A 224 -93.80 -85.37 -37.83
C THR A 224 -92.79 -85.16 -38.97
N THR A 225 -93.02 -84.18 -39.83
CA THR A 225 -92.16 -83.81 -40.96
C THR A 225 -92.13 -82.30 -41.15
N THR A 226 -91.08 -81.76 -41.77
CA THR A 226 -90.95 -80.32 -42.07
C THR A 226 -91.74 -79.88 -43.31
N THR A 227 -92.94 -80.45 -43.55
CA THR A 227 -93.73 -80.18 -44.78
C THR A 227 -94.82 -79.13 -44.59
N VAL A 228 -95.40 -79.00 -43.39
CA VAL A 228 -96.48 -78.04 -43.10
C VAL A 228 -95.98 -77.00 -42.10
N PHE A 229 -95.35 -75.95 -42.61
CA PHE A 229 -94.85 -74.84 -41.78
C PHE A 229 -95.99 -74.07 -41.10
N LYS A 230 -95.86 -73.79 -39.80
CA LYS A 230 -96.81 -72.99 -39.00
C LYS A 230 -96.27 -71.62 -38.61
N GLY A 231 -94.96 -71.51 -38.35
CA GLY A 231 -94.35 -70.26 -37.95
C GLY A 231 -92.90 -70.41 -37.53
N GLN A 232 -92.26 -69.30 -37.21
CA GLN A 232 -90.90 -69.25 -36.69
C GLN A 232 -90.75 -68.10 -35.69
N ALA A 233 -89.77 -68.21 -34.80
CA ALA A 233 -89.38 -67.16 -33.85
C ALA A 233 -87.88 -67.24 -33.54
N VAL A 234 -87.27 -66.12 -33.15
CA VAL A 234 -85.95 -66.11 -32.54
C VAL A 234 -86.15 -66.33 -31.04
N GLU A 235 -85.78 -67.51 -30.59
CA GLU A 235 -86.02 -67.95 -29.22
C GLU A 235 -84.68 -67.84 -28.44
N PRO A 236 -84.61 -67.07 -27.34
CA PRO A 236 -83.40 -66.91 -26.53
C PRO A 236 -83.17 -68.13 -25.62
N GLU A 237 -82.92 -69.27 -26.25
CA GLU A 237 -82.73 -70.58 -25.65
C GLU A 237 -81.66 -71.36 -26.42
N SER A 238 -81.11 -72.42 -25.83
CA SER A 238 -80.16 -73.28 -26.52
C SER A 238 -80.86 -74.44 -27.25
N PHE A 239 -80.05 -75.37 -27.77
CA PHE A 239 -80.49 -76.60 -28.41
C PHE A 239 -81.03 -77.67 -27.44
N THR A 240 -81.00 -77.45 -26.13
CA THR A 240 -81.64 -78.34 -25.15
C THR A 240 -82.95 -77.74 -24.65
N LYS A 241 -84.09 -78.40 -24.90
CA LYS A 241 -85.44 -77.94 -24.50
C LYS A 241 -86.41 -79.10 -24.24
N HIS A 242 -87.21 -78.96 -23.19
CA HIS A 242 -88.35 -79.83 -22.85
C HIS A 242 -89.65 -79.13 -23.21
N TYR A 243 -90.33 -79.53 -24.28
CA TYR A 243 -91.56 -78.88 -24.74
C TYR A 243 -92.76 -79.16 -23.82
N GLY A 244 -92.68 -80.20 -22.96
CA GLY A 244 -93.69 -80.48 -21.94
C GLY A 244 -95.01 -80.98 -22.54
N THR A 245 -96.12 -80.71 -21.85
CA THR A 245 -97.48 -81.13 -22.28
C THR A 245 -98.29 -79.99 -22.89
N PHE A 246 -97.63 -78.95 -23.41
CA PHE A 246 -98.27 -77.78 -24.01
C PHE A 246 -97.85 -77.67 -25.48
N GLU A 247 -98.66 -77.01 -26.31
CA GLU A 247 -98.26 -76.79 -27.71
C GLU A 247 -97.02 -75.88 -27.79
N PRO A 248 -95.98 -76.26 -28.56
CA PRO A 248 -94.73 -75.52 -28.60
C PRO A 248 -94.80 -74.25 -29.47
N TYR A 249 -95.88 -74.09 -30.24
CA TYR A 249 -96.23 -72.89 -31.00
C TYR A 249 -97.76 -72.76 -31.10
N PRO A 250 -98.36 -71.56 -31.21
CA PRO A 250 -99.82 -71.42 -31.28
C PRO A 250 -100.48 -72.16 -32.44
N GLY A 251 -101.52 -72.96 -32.14
CA GLY A 251 -102.31 -73.68 -33.15
C GLY A 251 -101.58 -74.88 -33.79
N LEU A 252 -100.59 -75.41 -33.08
CA LEU A 252 -99.79 -76.57 -33.49
C LEU A 252 -100.22 -77.86 -32.76
N GLY A 253 -100.79 -77.74 -31.56
CA GLY A 253 -101.14 -78.90 -30.73
C GLY A 253 -99.97 -79.43 -29.89
N SER A 254 -100.30 -80.31 -28.93
CA SER A 254 -99.36 -80.91 -27.97
C SER A 254 -98.64 -82.15 -28.47
N ASP A 255 -99.06 -82.68 -29.62
CA ASP A 255 -98.67 -83.98 -30.19
C ASP A 255 -98.51 -83.80 -31.70
N TYR A 256 -97.75 -84.69 -32.36
CA TYR A 256 -97.53 -84.69 -33.83
C TYR A 256 -97.02 -83.36 -34.40
N TYR A 257 -95.87 -82.89 -33.91
CA TYR A 257 -95.23 -81.66 -34.41
C TYR A 257 -93.73 -81.87 -34.69
N THR A 258 -93.15 -80.96 -35.47
CA THR A 258 -91.70 -80.90 -35.70
C THR A 258 -91.16 -79.51 -35.38
N VAL A 259 -90.08 -79.45 -34.59
CA VAL A 259 -89.34 -78.24 -34.26
C VAL A 259 -87.95 -78.32 -34.89
N LYS A 260 -87.55 -77.29 -35.63
CA LYS A 260 -86.20 -77.15 -36.19
C LYS A 260 -85.53 -75.91 -35.63
N LYS A 261 -84.37 -76.07 -34.98
CA LYS A 261 -83.56 -75.01 -34.40
C LYS A 261 -82.31 -74.78 -35.23
N THR A 262 -82.07 -73.53 -35.61
CA THR A 262 -80.85 -73.08 -36.28
C THR A 262 -80.14 -72.06 -35.41
N GLY A 263 -78.84 -72.24 -35.18
CA GLY A 263 -78.02 -71.26 -34.46
C GLY A 263 -76.55 -71.36 -34.84
N TYR A 264 -75.79 -70.34 -34.47
CA TYR A 264 -74.38 -70.19 -34.78
C TYR A 264 -73.58 -70.10 -33.48
N ILE A 265 -72.45 -70.80 -33.43
CA ILE A 265 -71.56 -70.83 -32.27
C ILE A 265 -70.20 -70.27 -32.68
N TYR A 266 -69.70 -69.29 -31.93
CA TYR A 266 -68.34 -68.80 -32.07
C TYR A 266 -67.36 -69.73 -31.34
N ILE A 267 -66.31 -70.15 -32.03
CA ILE A 267 -65.31 -71.09 -31.49
C ILE A 267 -64.26 -70.30 -30.71
N SER A 268 -64.30 -70.45 -29.39
CA SER A 268 -63.45 -69.77 -28.41
C SER A 268 -62.07 -70.43 -28.21
N GLU A 269 -61.92 -71.69 -28.61
CA GLU A 269 -60.73 -72.53 -28.43
C GLU A 269 -60.39 -73.32 -29.70
N THR A 270 -59.11 -73.38 -30.09
CA THR A 270 -58.66 -74.25 -31.18
C THR A 270 -58.49 -75.69 -30.67
N GLY A 271 -59.16 -76.66 -31.29
CA GLY A 271 -58.95 -78.07 -30.98
C GLY A 271 -60.09 -79.00 -31.40
N ASN A 272 -60.15 -80.17 -30.76
CA ASN A 272 -61.15 -81.19 -31.05
C ASN A 272 -62.41 -80.99 -30.19
N TYR A 273 -63.54 -80.79 -30.86
CA TYR A 273 -64.87 -80.82 -30.27
C TYR A 273 -65.55 -82.17 -30.55
N ARG A 274 -66.54 -82.52 -29.74
CA ARG A 274 -67.46 -83.65 -30.00
C ARG A 274 -68.86 -83.21 -29.61
N PHE A 275 -69.89 -83.74 -30.27
CA PHE A 275 -71.28 -83.43 -29.98
C PHE A 275 -72.04 -84.71 -29.58
N GLU A 276 -73.01 -84.58 -28.68
CA GLU A 276 -73.95 -85.64 -28.28
C GLU A 276 -75.37 -85.10 -28.46
N GLY A 277 -76.17 -85.76 -29.31
CA GLY A 277 -77.52 -85.34 -29.66
C GLY A 277 -78.55 -86.44 -29.47
N GLY A 278 -79.74 -86.06 -29.01
CA GLY A 278 -80.89 -86.95 -28.81
C GLY A 278 -82.17 -86.16 -28.53
N GLY A 279 -83.31 -86.81 -28.68
CA GLY A 279 -84.62 -86.18 -28.50
C GLY A 279 -85.76 -87.19 -28.43
N ASP A 280 -86.95 -86.70 -28.11
CA ASP A 280 -88.19 -87.45 -27.99
C ASP A 280 -89.24 -86.83 -28.95
N ASP A 281 -89.63 -87.47 -30.05
CA ASP A 281 -89.40 -88.88 -30.42
C ASP A 281 -88.23 -89.10 -31.42
N ILE A 282 -88.07 -88.23 -32.43
CA ILE A 282 -87.18 -88.46 -33.59
C ILE A 282 -86.25 -87.26 -33.76
N TYR A 283 -84.94 -87.50 -33.71
CA TYR A 283 -83.91 -86.47 -33.69
C TYR A 283 -82.97 -86.50 -34.91
N SER A 284 -82.63 -85.32 -35.44
CA SER A 284 -81.57 -85.13 -36.44
C SER A 284 -80.70 -83.91 -36.11
N LEU A 285 -79.43 -83.95 -36.53
CA LEU A 285 -78.44 -82.88 -36.33
C LEU A 285 -77.59 -82.72 -37.59
N ALA A 286 -77.47 -81.50 -38.09
CA ALA A 286 -76.47 -81.10 -39.06
C ALA A 286 -75.54 -80.01 -38.48
N ILE A 287 -74.27 -80.05 -38.91
CA ILE A 287 -73.24 -79.07 -38.55
C ILE A 287 -72.67 -78.53 -39.87
N ASP A 288 -72.67 -77.21 -40.05
CA ASP A 288 -72.32 -76.51 -41.30
C ASP A 288 -73.00 -77.09 -42.55
N GLY A 289 -74.29 -77.42 -42.41
CA GLY A 289 -75.12 -78.02 -43.46
C GLY A 289 -74.84 -79.50 -43.75
N LYS A 290 -73.88 -80.13 -43.07
CA LYS A 290 -73.61 -81.57 -43.17
C LYS A 290 -74.40 -82.32 -42.11
N GLU A 291 -75.32 -83.20 -42.53
CA GLU A 291 -76.05 -84.10 -41.65
C GLU A 291 -75.08 -85.09 -40.95
N ILE A 292 -75.08 -85.09 -39.62
CA ILE A 292 -74.21 -85.91 -38.76
C ILE A 292 -75.02 -86.97 -38.00
N ILE A 293 -76.23 -86.63 -37.55
CA ILE A 293 -77.19 -87.55 -36.92
C ILE A 293 -78.49 -87.45 -37.71
N LYS A 294 -79.11 -88.58 -38.06
CA LYS A 294 -80.31 -88.65 -38.91
C LYS A 294 -81.34 -89.59 -38.30
N ASN A 295 -82.56 -89.10 -38.12
CA ASN A 295 -83.75 -89.87 -37.71
C ASN A 295 -83.50 -90.83 -36.53
N LEU A 296 -82.77 -90.36 -35.52
CA LEU A 296 -82.47 -91.10 -34.30
C LEU A 296 -83.72 -91.17 -33.42
N ASN A 297 -84.24 -92.37 -33.20
CA ASN A 297 -85.43 -92.58 -32.38
C ASN A 297 -85.10 -92.63 -30.88
N PHE A 298 -85.96 -92.05 -30.06
CA PHE A 298 -85.97 -92.16 -28.60
C PHE A 298 -85.93 -93.63 -28.13
N PRO A 299 -85.27 -93.97 -27.00
CA PRO A 299 -84.52 -93.11 -26.07
C PRO A 299 -83.03 -92.96 -26.42
N ASN A 300 -82.64 -93.14 -27.68
CA ASN A 300 -81.23 -93.19 -28.06
C ASN A 300 -80.60 -91.78 -28.15
N TYR A 301 -79.30 -91.72 -27.81
CA TYR A 301 -78.43 -90.56 -28.03
C TYR A 301 -77.27 -90.99 -28.92
N ALA A 302 -76.82 -90.11 -29.82
CA ALA A 302 -75.68 -90.38 -30.69
C ALA A 302 -74.56 -89.37 -30.45
N GLN A 303 -73.33 -89.86 -30.34
CA GLN A 303 -72.12 -89.06 -30.17
C GLN A 303 -71.33 -88.98 -31.48
N THR A 304 -70.73 -87.83 -31.75
CA THR A 304 -69.79 -87.66 -32.86
C THR A 304 -68.39 -88.17 -32.49
N GLY A 305 -67.59 -88.47 -33.51
CA GLY A 305 -66.13 -88.44 -33.40
C GLY A 305 -65.61 -87.02 -33.20
N ASN A 306 -64.29 -86.87 -33.14
CA ASN A 306 -63.64 -85.56 -33.04
C ASN A 306 -63.89 -84.71 -34.30
N ILE A 307 -64.30 -83.47 -34.09
CA ILE A 307 -64.42 -82.42 -35.10
C ILE A 307 -63.40 -81.34 -34.73
N TYR A 308 -62.39 -81.14 -35.58
CA TYR A 308 -61.37 -80.11 -35.35
C TYR A 308 -61.90 -78.75 -35.78
N LEU A 309 -61.84 -77.76 -34.88
CA LEU A 309 -62.29 -76.38 -35.11
C LEU A 309 -61.20 -75.40 -34.66
N GLU A 310 -61.09 -74.27 -35.35
CA GLU A 310 -60.10 -73.22 -35.05
C GLU A 310 -60.75 -72.06 -34.27
N LYS A 311 -60.06 -71.54 -33.26
CA LYS A 311 -60.49 -70.33 -32.57
C LYS A 311 -60.66 -69.18 -33.56
N GLY A 312 -61.79 -68.50 -33.51
CA GLY A 312 -62.12 -67.41 -34.43
C GLY A 312 -63.15 -67.77 -35.50
N VAL A 313 -63.42 -69.06 -35.74
CA VAL A 313 -64.45 -69.49 -36.69
C VAL A 313 -65.83 -69.52 -36.04
N THR A 314 -66.88 -69.48 -36.86
CA THR A 314 -68.26 -69.73 -36.45
C THR A 314 -68.76 -71.01 -37.11
N ILE A 315 -69.38 -71.92 -36.36
CA ILE A 315 -70.09 -73.08 -36.90
C ILE A 315 -71.60 -72.85 -36.89
N LYS A 316 -72.31 -73.38 -37.89
CA LYS A 316 -73.78 -73.43 -37.93
C LYS A 316 -74.26 -74.78 -37.40
N ILE A 317 -75.19 -74.77 -36.46
CA ILE A 317 -75.89 -75.95 -35.93
C ILE A 317 -77.34 -75.93 -36.42
N GLU A 318 -77.80 -77.06 -36.95
CA GLU A 318 -79.20 -77.29 -37.34
C GLU A 318 -79.71 -78.57 -36.68
N GLN A 319 -80.53 -78.42 -35.65
CA GLN A 319 -81.16 -79.51 -34.91
C GLN A 319 -82.63 -79.61 -35.33
N THR A 320 -83.12 -80.82 -35.61
CA THR A 320 -84.55 -81.07 -35.89
C THR A 320 -85.07 -82.16 -34.98
N VAL A 321 -86.20 -81.92 -34.32
CA VAL A 321 -86.91 -82.92 -33.51
C VAL A 321 -88.37 -83.00 -33.93
N ALA A 322 -88.83 -84.21 -34.25
CA ALA A 322 -90.25 -84.52 -34.43
C ALA A 322 -90.76 -85.29 -33.21
N ASN A 323 -91.88 -84.84 -32.65
CA ASN A 323 -92.64 -85.49 -31.58
C ASN A 323 -93.89 -86.14 -32.16
N ASN A 324 -94.20 -87.36 -31.72
CA ASN A 324 -95.38 -88.12 -32.09
C ASN A 324 -96.50 -87.93 -31.06
N GLN A 325 -96.27 -88.31 -29.80
CA GLN A 325 -97.27 -88.29 -28.74
C GLN A 325 -96.63 -88.03 -27.38
N ASN A 326 -97.35 -87.37 -26.47
CA ASN A 326 -96.89 -86.98 -25.13
C ASN A 326 -95.73 -85.96 -25.19
N ILE A 327 -94.94 -85.89 -24.12
CA ILE A 327 -93.94 -84.86 -23.91
C ILE A 327 -92.83 -84.90 -24.96
N GLY A 328 -92.54 -83.76 -25.59
CA GLY A 328 -91.41 -83.63 -26.51
C GLY A 328 -90.12 -83.18 -25.80
N TYR A 329 -88.98 -83.68 -26.28
CA TYR A 329 -87.66 -83.33 -25.76
C TYR A 329 -86.60 -83.18 -26.85
N SER A 330 -85.66 -82.27 -26.64
CA SER A 330 -84.49 -82.04 -27.48
C SER A 330 -83.26 -81.81 -26.62
N SER A 331 -82.12 -82.41 -26.99
CA SER A 331 -80.82 -82.20 -26.36
C SER A 331 -79.71 -82.02 -27.39
N LEU A 332 -78.77 -81.12 -27.12
CA LEU A 332 -77.47 -81.12 -27.77
C LEU A 332 -76.40 -80.68 -26.78
N LYS A 333 -75.43 -81.57 -26.58
CA LYS A 333 -74.30 -81.39 -25.68
C LYS A 333 -73.00 -81.42 -26.47
N TRP A 334 -71.93 -80.89 -25.88
CA TRP A 334 -70.59 -80.93 -26.46
C TRP A 334 -69.48 -81.18 -25.45
N THR A 335 -68.33 -81.62 -25.96
CA THR A 335 -67.02 -81.49 -25.31
C THR A 335 -66.21 -80.42 -26.04
N THR A 336 -65.49 -79.58 -25.30
CA THR A 336 -64.56 -78.58 -25.84
C THR A 336 -63.11 -79.06 -25.69
N PRO A 337 -62.10 -78.39 -26.29
CA PRO A 337 -60.69 -78.71 -26.05
C PRO A 337 -60.29 -78.63 -24.56
N SER A 338 -60.87 -77.70 -23.79
CA SER A 338 -60.70 -77.58 -22.34
C SER A 338 -61.59 -78.50 -21.50
N GLN A 339 -62.73 -78.96 -22.02
CA GLN A 339 -63.74 -79.73 -21.28
C GLN A 339 -64.03 -81.09 -21.91
N SER A 340 -63.47 -82.15 -21.33
CA SER A 340 -63.57 -83.53 -21.82
C SER A 340 -64.89 -84.26 -21.52
N THR A 341 -65.77 -83.69 -20.68
CA THR A 341 -67.10 -84.22 -20.36
C THR A 341 -68.19 -83.50 -21.14
N PHE A 342 -69.21 -84.23 -21.62
CA PHE A 342 -70.35 -83.62 -22.30
C PHE A 342 -71.16 -82.70 -21.37
N SER A 343 -71.32 -81.44 -21.77
CA SER A 343 -72.27 -80.48 -21.15
C SER A 343 -73.22 -79.94 -22.21
N ASP A 344 -74.40 -79.47 -21.79
CA ASP A 344 -75.28 -78.69 -22.67
C ASP A 344 -74.53 -77.47 -23.23
N ILE A 345 -74.79 -77.16 -24.50
CA ILE A 345 -74.36 -75.90 -25.11
C ILE A 345 -75.17 -74.79 -24.44
N GLN A 346 -74.48 -73.81 -23.85
CA GLN A 346 -75.16 -72.75 -23.11
C GLN A 346 -75.80 -71.76 -24.07
N VAL A 347 -76.91 -71.13 -23.68
CA VAL A 347 -77.58 -70.14 -24.54
C VAL A 347 -76.63 -68.99 -24.92
N THR A 348 -75.74 -68.59 -24.00
CA THR A 348 -74.70 -67.56 -24.21
C THR A 348 -73.71 -67.87 -25.32
N ASP A 349 -73.55 -69.14 -25.68
CA ASP A 349 -72.61 -69.58 -26.72
C ASP A 349 -73.26 -69.56 -28.12
N VAL A 350 -74.58 -69.38 -28.20
CA VAL A 350 -75.39 -69.50 -29.42
C VAL A 350 -75.98 -68.16 -29.83
N TYR A 351 -75.94 -67.88 -31.12
CA TYR A 351 -76.49 -66.68 -31.77
C TYR A 351 -77.40 -67.09 -32.93
N GLU A 352 -78.47 -66.35 -33.23
CA GLU A 352 -79.39 -66.75 -34.31
C GLU A 352 -78.83 -66.50 -35.73
N SER A 353 -77.76 -65.70 -35.83
CA SER A 353 -77.09 -65.33 -37.08
C SER A 353 -75.57 -65.40 -36.96
N LYS A 354 -74.89 -65.64 -38.10
CA LYS A 354 -73.42 -65.68 -38.19
C LYS A 354 -72.82 -64.31 -37.88
N GLU A 355 -73.49 -63.26 -38.32
CA GLU A 355 -73.09 -61.87 -38.15
C GLU A 355 -73.01 -61.49 -36.66
N LYS A 356 -74.01 -61.87 -35.85
CA LYS A 356 -73.96 -61.68 -34.39
C LYS A 356 -72.87 -62.53 -33.72
N ALA A 357 -72.68 -63.78 -34.15
CA ALA A 357 -71.61 -64.65 -33.63
C ALA A 357 -70.20 -64.12 -33.94
N LEU A 358 -70.03 -63.33 -35.01
CA LEU A 358 -68.77 -62.65 -35.31
C LEU A 358 -68.62 -61.31 -34.55
N ALA A 359 -69.71 -60.55 -34.42
CA ALA A 359 -69.70 -59.26 -33.71
C ALA A 359 -69.29 -59.37 -32.23
N SER A 360 -69.70 -60.45 -31.55
CA SER A 360 -69.30 -60.68 -30.15
C SER A 360 -67.78 -60.83 -29.96
N ASN A 361 -67.07 -61.36 -30.96
CA ASN A 361 -65.60 -61.45 -30.93
C ASN A 361 -64.92 -60.09 -31.17
N GLU A 362 -65.53 -59.21 -31.98
CA GLU A 362 -65.04 -57.85 -32.18
C GLU A 362 -65.13 -57.03 -30.89
N ASP A 363 -66.26 -57.12 -30.17
CA ASP A 363 -66.42 -56.47 -28.86
C ASP A 363 -65.43 -56.99 -27.80
N LEU A 364 -65.21 -58.32 -27.72
CA LEU A 364 -64.19 -58.90 -26.84
C LEU A 364 -62.77 -58.35 -27.13
N SER A 365 -62.42 -58.20 -28.41
CA SER A 365 -61.10 -57.65 -28.80
C SER A 365 -60.91 -56.19 -28.35
N PHE A 366 -61.98 -55.42 -28.31
CA PHE A 366 -61.97 -54.04 -27.82
C PHE A 366 -61.84 -53.97 -26.30
N GLU A 367 -62.54 -54.83 -25.55
CA GLU A 367 -62.47 -54.85 -24.08
C GLU A 367 -61.05 -55.17 -23.58
N GLU A 368 -60.38 -56.18 -24.18
CA GLU A 368 -58.98 -56.51 -23.88
C GLU A 368 -58.05 -55.31 -24.09
N ALA A 369 -58.16 -54.63 -25.24
CA ALA A 369 -57.33 -53.49 -25.58
C ALA A 369 -57.63 -52.26 -24.69
N ASN A 370 -58.90 -51.99 -24.39
CA ASN A 370 -59.32 -50.93 -23.48
C ASN A 370 -58.82 -51.16 -22.05
N ALA A 371 -58.92 -52.39 -21.54
CA ALA A 371 -58.38 -52.76 -20.23
C ALA A 371 -56.86 -52.57 -20.16
N ALA A 372 -56.12 -53.00 -21.19
CA ALA A 372 -54.67 -52.83 -21.26
C ALA A 372 -54.25 -51.35 -21.27
N VAL A 373 -54.87 -50.53 -22.12
CA VAL A 373 -54.63 -49.08 -22.17
C VAL A 373 -54.94 -48.41 -20.83
N ASN A 374 -56.08 -48.73 -20.22
CA ASN A 374 -56.50 -48.13 -18.95
C ASN A 374 -55.54 -48.51 -17.81
N ASN A 375 -55.04 -49.75 -17.75
CA ASN A 375 -54.08 -50.20 -16.75
C ASN A 375 -52.73 -49.45 -16.78
N LEU A 376 -52.39 -48.75 -17.87
CA LEU A 376 -51.21 -47.87 -17.93
C LEU A 376 -51.35 -46.65 -17.00
N PHE A 377 -52.58 -46.30 -16.60
CA PHE A 377 -52.92 -45.11 -15.83
C PHE A 377 -53.28 -45.41 -14.37
N THR A 378 -52.97 -44.43 -13.52
CA THR A 378 -53.35 -44.44 -12.11
C THR A 378 -54.87 -44.52 -11.97
N ASN A 379 -55.36 -45.35 -11.06
CA ASN A 379 -56.79 -45.67 -10.88
C ASN A 379 -57.49 -46.23 -12.13
N LYS A 380 -56.74 -46.67 -13.14
CA LYS A 380 -57.24 -47.10 -14.46
C LYS A 380 -57.98 -46.00 -15.24
N ASP A 381 -57.70 -44.74 -14.96
CA ASP A 381 -58.32 -43.59 -15.65
C ASP A 381 -57.38 -43.01 -16.73
N PRO A 382 -57.66 -43.19 -18.04
CA PRO A 382 -56.85 -42.62 -19.12
C PRO A 382 -56.88 -41.09 -19.16
N ASN A 383 -57.75 -40.41 -18.40
CA ASN A 383 -57.72 -38.96 -18.23
C ASN A 383 -56.66 -38.50 -17.23
N GLY A 384 -56.17 -39.40 -16.36
CA GLY A 384 -55.14 -39.12 -15.36
C GLY A 384 -53.69 -39.17 -15.86
N ASN A 385 -52.81 -39.56 -14.94
CA ASN A 385 -51.38 -39.78 -15.15
C ASN A 385 -51.06 -41.28 -15.19
N ILE A 386 -50.08 -41.68 -16.01
CA ILE A 386 -49.52 -43.03 -16.00
C ILE A 386 -49.07 -43.47 -14.59
N THR A 387 -49.06 -44.77 -14.33
CA THR A 387 -48.56 -45.29 -13.07
C THR A 387 -47.06 -45.05 -12.90
N SER A 388 -46.57 -45.03 -11.67
CA SER A 388 -45.13 -44.92 -11.38
C SER A 388 -44.32 -46.10 -11.94
N THR A 389 -44.97 -47.25 -12.15
CA THR A 389 -44.39 -48.49 -12.68
C THR A 389 -44.48 -48.63 -14.20
N THR A 390 -45.29 -47.83 -14.91
CA THR A 390 -45.45 -47.93 -16.37
C THR A 390 -44.09 -47.79 -17.08
N THR A 391 -43.82 -48.74 -17.97
CA THR A 391 -42.62 -48.87 -18.81
C THR A 391 -42.98 -48.81 -20.29
N GLN A 392 -41.97 -48.74 -21.16
CA GLN A 392 -42.18 -48.80 -22.62
C GLN A 392 -42.81 -50.14 -23.03
N ALA A 393 -42.40 -51.24 -22.40
CA ALA A 393 -42.91 -52.57 -22.71
C ALA A 393 -44.43 -52.71 -22.43
N ASP A 394 -44.95 -51.99 -21.43
CA ASP A 394 -46.39 -51.97 -21.14
C ASP A 394 -47.18 -51.23 -22.24
N ILE A 395 -46.60 -50.13 -22.76
CA ILE A 395 -47.18 -49.37 -23.88
C ILE A 395 -47.15 -50.20 -25.17
N ASP A 396 -46.02 -50.85 -25.47
CA ASP A 396 -45.86 -51.72 -26.64
C ASP A 396 -46.83 -52.92 -26.59
N ALA A 397 -47.05 -53.49 -25.40
CA ALA A 397 -48.03 -54.55 -25.18
C ALA A 397 -49.47 -54.08 -25.40
N ALA A 398 -49.83 -52.89 -24.91
CA ALA A 398 -51.14 -52.29 -25.18
C ALA A 398 -51.33 -51.98 -26.68
N GLN A 399 -50.30 -51.46 -27.38
CA GLN A 399 -50.32 -51.25 -28.83
C GLN A 399 -50.62 -52.55 -29.60
N ALA A 400 -50.00 -53.67 -29.18
CA ALA A 400 -50.22 -54.97 -29.82
C ALA A 400 -51.67 -55.47 -29.69
N LEU A 401 -52.41 -55.06 -28.64
CA LEU A 401 -53.84 -55.35 -28.48
C LEU A 401 -54.72 -54.39 -29.30
N ILE A 402 -54.43 -53.08 -29.28
CA ILE A 402 -55.12 -52.09 -30.13
C ILE A 402 -55.05 -52.49 -31.62
N ASN A 403 -53.90 -53.06 -32.05
CA ASN A 403 -53.72 -53.50 -33.42
C ASN A 403 -54.71 -54.60 -33.85
N LYS A 404 -55.24 -55.41 -32.91
CA LYS A 404 -56.24 -56.47 -33.16
C LYS A 404 -57.67 -55.95 -33.30
N VAL A 405 -57.98 -54.76 -32.76
CA VAL A 405 -59.32 -54.15 -32.86
C VAL A 405 -59.61 -53.82 -34.33
N THR A 406 -60.73 -54.29 -34.86
CA THR A 406 -61.16 -54.11 -36.25
C THR A 406 -62.03 -52.86 -36.45
N ASP A 407 -62.88 -52.50 -35.47
CA ASP A 407 -63.60 -51.23 -35.45
C ASP A 407 -62.62 -50.05 -35.40
N GLN A 408 -62.55 -49.31 -36.52
CA GLN A 408 -61.62 -48.21 -36.70
C GLN A 408 -61.88 -47.05 -35.71
N THR A 409 -63.12 -46.80 -35.31
CA THR A 409 -63.47 -45.70 -34.39
C THR A 409 -62.99 -46.03 -32.98
N LYS A 410 -63.30 -47.25 -32.51
CA LYS A 410 -62.84 -47.78 -31.22
C LYS A 410 -61.31 -47.82 -31.17
N LYS A 411 -60.65 -48.23 -32.26
CA LYS A 411 -59.19 -48.28 -32.40
C LYS A 411 -58.55 -46.90 -32.29
N GLU A 412 -59.11 -45.88 -32.96
CA GLU A 412 -58.63 -44.50 -32.88
C GLU A 412 -58.77 -43.90 -31.47
N GLU A 413 -59.87 -44.19 -30.77
CA GLU A 413 -60.07 -43.76 -29.37
C GLU A 413 -58.99 -44.35 -28.44
N LEU A 414 -58.71 -45.64 -28.56
CA LEU A 414 -57.67 -46.31 -27.77
C LEU A 414 -56.27 -45.80 -28.13
N GLN A 415 -56.00 -45.56 -29.41
CA GLN A 415 -54.72 -45.01 -29.87
C GLN A 415 -54.47 -43.61 -29.29
N ALA A 416 -55.49 -42.75 -29.22
CA ALA A 416 -55.37 -41.42 -28.61
C ALA A 416 -55.00 -41.50 -27.12
N LYS A 417 -55.62 -42.42 -26.37
CA LYS A 417 -55.29 -42.70 -24.96
C LYS A 417 -53.86 -43.25 -24.82
N LEU A 418 -53.44 -44.17 -25.68
CA LEU A 418 -52.10 -44.75 -25.65
C LEU A 418 -51.01 -43.71 -25.97
N ASN A 419 -51.23 -42.86 -26.99
CA ASN A 419 -50.31 -41.78 -27.35
C ASN A 419 -50.09 -40.79 -26.18
N LYS A 420 -51.13 -40.57 -25.36
CA LYS A 420 -51.01 -39.77 -24.12
C LYS A 420 -50.16 -40.48 -23.07
N ALA A 421 -50.32 -41.80 -22.89
CA ALA A 421 -49.47 -42.58 -21.99
C ALA A 421 -47.99 -42.50 -22.40
N GLN A 422 -47.70 -42.65 -23.70
CA GLN A 422 -46.35 -42.49 -24.27
C GLN A 422 -45.79 -41.10 -23.97
N SER A 423 -46.55 -40.04 -24.27
CA SER A 423 -46.12 -38.65 -24.02
C SER A 423 -45.78 -38.38 -22.55
N GLN A 424 -46.49 -39.01 -21.60
CA GLN A 424 -46.20 -38.90 -20.17
C GLN A 424 -44.98 -39.74 -19.76
N LEU A 425 -44.76 -40.91 -20.37
CA LEU A 425 -43.57 -41.73 -20.13
C LEU A 425 -42.30 -41.05 -20.65
N ASP A 426 -42.37 -40.45 -21.84
CA ASP A 426 -41.28 -39.68 -22.45
C ASP A 426 -40.91 -38.48 -21.55
N ALA A 427 -41.91 -37.73 -21.07
CA ALA A 427 -41.70 -36.61 -20.16
C ALA A 427 -41.05 -37.03 -18.83
N LYS A 428 -41.52 -38.14 -18.23
CA LYS A 428 -40.95 -38.74 -17.02
C LYS A 428 -39.49 -39.18 -17.22
N THR A 429 -39.17 -39.73 -18.39
CA THR A 429 -37.83 -40.19 -18.76
C THR A 429 -36.88 -39.00 -18.97
N ALA A 430 -37.32 -37.98 -19.72
CA ALA A 430 -36.56 -36.75 -19.95
C ALA A 430 -36.29 -35.99 -18.64
N GLN A 431 -37.25 -35.98 -17.71
CA GLN A 431 -37.07 -35.40 -16.38
C GLN A 431 -35.98 -36.13 -15.58
N ALA A 432 -36.02 -37.47 -15.52
CA ALA A 432 -35.01 -38.27 -14.83
C ALA A 432 -33.60 -38.07 -15.43
N GLU A 433 -33.51 -37.92 -16.76
CA GLU A 433 -32.24 -37.62 -17.43
C GLU A 433 -31.73 -36.21 -17.11
N ALA A 434 -32.61 -35.21 -17.06
CA ALA A 434 -32.27 -33.85 -16.64
C ALA A 434 -31.78 -33.79 -15.18
N GLU A 435 -32.46 -34.50 -14.26
CA GLU A 435 -32.05 -34.64 -12.86
C GLU A 435 -30.68 -35.30 -12.72
N ASN A 436 -30.40 -36.36 -13.50
CA ASN A 436 -29.10 -37.04 -13.50
C ASN A 436 -27.98 -36.13 -14.03
N LYS A 437 -28.20 -35.45 -15.16
CA LYS A 437 -27.23 -34.51 -15.75
C LYS A 437 -26.94 -33.32 -14.82
N ALA A 438 -27.97 -32.75 -14.19
CA ALA A 438 -27.80 -31.66 -13.23
C ALA A 438 -27.04 -32.13 -11.97
N ARG A 439 -27.35 -33.32 -11.44
CA ARG A 439 -26.64 -33.91 -10.30
C ARG A 439 -25.17 -34.20 -10.61
N GLU A 440 -24.87 -34.78 -11.77
CA GLU A 440 -23.49 -35.03 -12.17
C GLU A 440 -22.70 -33.72 -12.33
N ALA A 441 -23.30 -32.71 -12.97
CA ALA A 441 -22.67 -31.40 -13.12
C ALA A 441 -22.36 -30.73 -11.78
N VAL A 442 -23.33 -30.70 -10.85
CA VAL A 442 -23.15 -30.16 -9.49
C VAL A 442 -22.08 -30.94 -8.74
N ASN A 443 -22.13 -32.27 -8.73
CA ASN A 443 -21.14 -33.09 -8.04
C ASN A 443 -19.72 -32.85 -8.57
N ASN A 444 -19.54 -32.73 -9.89
CA ASN A 444 -18.23 -32.48 -10.51
C ASN A 444 -17.59 -31.13 -10.13
N LEU A 445 -18.34 -30.18 -9.55
CA LEU A 445 -17.79 -28.93 -8.99
C LEU A 445 -16.93 -29.20 -7.74
N PHE A 446 -17.18 -30.31 -7.05
CA PHE A 446 -16.55 -30.66 -5.79
C PHE A 446 -15.48 -31.75 -5.94
N THR A 447 -14.48 -31.68 -5.06
CA THR A 447 -13.46 -32.71 -4.89
C THR A 447 -14.14 -34.04 -4.55
N ASN A 448 -13.61 -35.16 -5.08
CA ASN A 448 -14.20 -36.50 -4.96
C ASN A 448 -15.64 -36.66 -5.48
N LYS A 449 -16.17 -35.68 -6.23
CA LYS A 449 -17.56 -35.64 -6.71
C LYS A 449 -18.62 -35.65 -5.59
N ASP A 450 -18.30 -35.08 -4.44
CA ASP A 450 -19.14 -35.04 -3.24
C ASP A 450 -19.45 -33.59 -2.82
N PRO A 451 -20.73 -33.14 -2.87
CA PRO A 451 -21.14 -31.81 -2.41
C PRO A 451 -20.79 -31.47 -0.96
N ASN A 452 -20.43 -32.44 -0.12
CA ASN A 452 -19.97 -32.17 1.25
C ASN A 452 -18.53 -31.65 1.30
N SER A 453 -17.71 -31.98 0.31
CA SER A 453 -16.28 -31.64 0.20
C SER A 453 -16.03 -30.18 -0.24
N ASN A 454 -14.75 -29.83 -0.44
CA ASN A 454 -14.34 -28.54 -1.03
C ASN A 454 -14.50 -28.54 -2.55
N ILE A 455 -14.72 -27.37 -3.16
CA ILE A 455 -14.68 -27.16 -4.62
C ILE A 455 -13.34 -27.55 -5.22
N THR A 456 -13.32 -27.93 -6.50
CA THR A 456 -12.08 -28.27 -7.19
C THR A 456 -11.17 -27.06 -7.41
N ASN A 457 -9.85 -27.29 -7.44
CA ASN A 457 -8.85 -26.22 -7.56
C ASN A 457 -8.99 -25.40 -8.85
N THR A 458 -9.49 -26.03 -9.92
CA THR A 458 -9.68 -25.47 -11.27
C THR A 458 -11.05 -24.87 -11.51
N MET A 459 -12.00 -24.99 -10.58
CA MET A 459 -13.38 -24.52 -10.76
C MET A 459 -13.45 -23.00 -10.99
N THR A 460 -14.31 -22.60 -11.92
CA THR A 460 -14.58 -21.23 -12.36
C THR A 460 -16.06 -20.87 -12.23
N GLN A 461 -16.40 -19.59 -12.42
CA GLN A 461 -17.79 -19.15 -12.48
C GLN A 461 -18.56 -19.80 -13.65
N ALA A 462 -17.89 -20.04 -14.78
CA ALA A 462 -18.52 -20.68 -15.94
C ALA A 462 -18.98 -22.13 -15.64
N ASP A 463 -18.29 -22.83 -14.74
CA ASP A 463 -18.69 -24.18 -14.30
C ASP A 463 -19.95 -24.13 -13.41
N ILE A 464 -20.05 -23.12 -12.52
CA ILE A 464 -21.26 -22.84 -11.74
C ILE A 464 -22.44 -22.53 -12.69
N ASP A 465 -22.23 -21.63 -13.64
CA ASP A 465 -23.27 -21.19 -14.59
C ASP A 465 -23.74 -22.34 -15.49
N ALA A 466 -22.83 -23.24 -15.89
CA ALA A 466 -23.15 -24.44 -16.65
C ALA A 466 -23.99 -25.44 -15.82
N ALA A 467 -23.65 -25.65 -14.54
CA ALA A 467 -24.45 -26.47 -13.64
C ALA A 467 -25.83 -25.83 -13.36
N GLN A 468 -25.90 -24.51 -13.19
CA GLN A 468 -27.16 -23.76 -13.04
C GLN A 468 -28.07 -23.94 -14.27
N ALA A 469 -27.50 -23.89 -15.48
CA ALA A 469 -28.24 -24.09 -16.72
C ALA A 469 -28.84 -25.51 -16.85
N LEU A 470 -28.23 -26.52 -16.22
CA LEU A 470 -28.77 -27.87 -16.13
C LEU A 470 -29.82 -28.00 -15.02
N ILE A 471 -29.58 -27.44 -13.83
CA ILE A 471 -30.59 -27.34 -12.75
C ILE A 471 -31.85 -26.64 -13.23
N ASN A 472 -31.73 -25.62 -14.07
CA ASN A 472 -32.86 -24.90 -14.63
C ASN A 472 -33.80 -25.78 -15.48
N LYS A 473 -33.29 -26.87 -16.07
CA LYS A 473 -34.07 -27.87 -16.83
C LYS A 473 -34.76 -28.92 -15.95
N VAL A 474 -34.41 -29.01 -14.67
CA VAL A 474 -35.11 -29.88 -13.70
C VAL A 474 -36.47 -29.26 -13.37
N THR A 475 -37.52 -30.07 -13.50
CA THR A 475 -38.92 -29.70 -13.25
C THR A 475 -39.42 -30.08 -11.85
N ASP A 476 -38.87 -31.13 -11.21
CA ASP A 476 -39.18 -31.45 -9.81
C ASP A 476 -38.67 -30.34 -8.88
N PRO A 477 -39.56 -29.65 -8.14
CA PRO A 477 -39.16 -28.51 -7.31
C PRO A 477 -38.28 -28.94 -6.12
N THR A 478 -38.44 -30.16 -5.60
CA THR A 478 -37.68 -30.67 -4.46
C THR A 478 -36.26 -31.07 -4.86
N LYS A 479 -36.10 -31.75 -5.99
CA LYS A 479 -34.79 -32.11 -6.57
C LYS A 479 -34.04 -30.87 -7.02
N LYS A 480 -34.74 -29.94 -7.67
CA LYS A 480 -34.18 -28.64 -8.07
C LYS A 480 -33.66 -27.85 -6.87
N ALA A 481 -34.44 -27.78 -5.78
CA ALA A 481 -34.04 -27.09 -4.56
C ALA A 481 -32.80 -27.73 -3.88
N ALA A 482 -32.73 -29.06 -3.82
CA ALA A 482 -31.57 -29.78 -3.28
C ALA A 482 -30.30 -29.47 -4.10
N LEU A 483 -30.36 -29.63 -5.42
CA LEU A 483 -29.26 -29.32 -6.33
C LEU A 483 -28.85 -27.84 -6.28
N GLN A 484 -29.81 -26.92 -6.12
CA GLN A 484 -29.54 -25.50 -5.95
C GLN A 484 -28.82 -25.22 -4.62
N THR A 485 -29.14 -25.95 -3.55
CA THR A 485 -28.45 -25.81 -2.25
C THR A 485 -26.97 -26.20 -2.38
N ASP A 486 -26.69 -27.32 -3.05
CA ASP A 486 -25.33 -27.77 -3.34
C ASP A 486 -24.59 -26.78 -4.26
N LEU A 487 -25.23 -26.28 -5.32
CA LEU A 487 -24.64 -25.27 -6.21
C LEU A 487 -24.32 -23.96 -5.46
N ASN A 488 -25.22 -23.49 -4.60
CA ASN A 488 -25.02 -22.29 -3.78
C ASN A 488 -23.83 -22.47 -2.81
N LYS A 489 -23.58 -23.69 -2.32
CA LYS A 489 -22.40 -24.03 -1.52
C LYS A 489 -21.11 -23.95 -2.36
N ALA A 490 -21.13 -24.45 -3.59
CA ALA A 490 -20.00 -24.30 -4.51
C ALA A 490 -19.70 -22.82 -4.83
N GLN A 491 -20.73 -22.03 -5.13
CA GLN A 491 -20.60 -20.58 -5.34
C GLN A 491 -19.99 -19.89 -4.11
N SER A 492 -20.52 -20.16 -2.91
CA SER A 492 -20.01 -19.56 -1.67
C SER A 492 -18.53 -19.86 -1.41
N GLN A 493 -18.06 -21.07 -1.77
CA GLN A 493 -16.64 -21.42 -1.69
C GLN A 493 -15.80 -20.74 -2.79
N LEU A 494 -16.33 -20.54 -3.99
CA LEU A 494 -15.67 -19.80 -5.07
C LEU A 494 -15.52 -18.32 -4.71
N ASP A 495 -16.56 -17.73 -4.14
CA ASP A 495 -16.59 -16.33 -3.68
C ASP A 495 -15.58 -16.13 -2.56
N ALA A 496 -15.51 -17.06 -1.59
CA ALA A 496 -14.52 -17.04 -0.52
C ALA A 496 -13.08 -17.15 -1.06
N LYS A 497 -12.83 -18.09 -1.98
CA LYS A 497 -11.53 -18.28 -2.65
C LYS A 497 -11.11 -17.02 -3.44
N THR A 498 -12.04 -16.39 -4.13
CA THR A 498 -11.80 -15.16 -4.91
C THR A 498 -11.54 -13.96 -4.00
N THR A 499 -12.36 -13.80 -2.96
CA THR A 499 -12.19 -12.75 -1.92
C THR A 499 -10.84 -12.88 -1.22
N GLN A 500 -10.41 -14.10 -0.92
CA GLN A 500 -9.11 -14.36 -0.32
C GLN A 500 -7.96 -14.00 -1.28
N ALA A 501 -8.03 -14.39 -2.56
CA ALA A 501 -7.04 -14.01 -3.56
C ALA A 501 -6.97 -12.49 -3.75
N GLU A 502 -8.10 -11.78 -3.70
CA GLU A 502 -8.12 -10.31 -3.67
C GLU A 502 -7.46 -9.73 -2.41
N ALA A 503 -7.75 -10.28 -1.23
CA ALA A 503 -7.13 -9.83 0.02
C ALA A 503 -5.61 -10.02 0.00
N GLU A 504 -5.13 -11.17 -0.48
CA GLU A 504 -3.70 -11.45 -0.69
C GLU A 504 -3.07 -10.48 -1.71
N ASN A 505 -3.76 -10.17 -2.81
CA ASN A 505 -3.29 -9.22 -3.81
C ASN A 505 -3.22 -7.79 -3.27
N LYS A 506 -4.27 -7.32 -2.58
CA LYS A 506 -4.35 -5.98 -1.97
C LYS A 506 -3.32 -5.81 -0.85
N ALA A 507 -3.14 -6.81 0.00
CA ALA A 507 -2.12 -6.81 1.04
C ALA A 507 -0.70 -6.82 0.45
N ARG A 508 -0.44 -7.66 -0.58
CA ARG A 508 0.85 -7.69 -1.28
C ARG A 508 1.15 -6.37 -2.00
N GLU A 509 0.19 -5.76 -2.66
CA GLU A 509 0.39 -4.45 -3.30
C GLU A 509 0.68 -3.37 -2.26
N ALA A 510 -0.08 -3.33 -1.15
CA ALA A 510 0.15 -2.36 -0.08
C ALA A 510 1.56 -2.51 0.53
N VAL A 511 1.96 -3.73 0.90
CA VAL A 511 3.31 -4.02 1.41
C VAL A 511 4.38 -3.65 0.39
N ASN A 512 4.25 -4.05 -0.88
CA ASN A 512 5.20 -3.72 -1.93
C ASN A 512 5.35 -2.20 -2.10
N ASN A 513 4.25 -1.44 -2.07
CA ASN A 513 4.25 0.02 -2.24
C ASN A 513 4.98 0.77 -1.10
N LEU A 514 5.22 0.15 0.06
CA LEU A 514 6.07 0.71 1.11
C LEU A 514 7.54 0.83 0.67
N PHE A 515 7.96 0.05 -0.32
CA PHE A 515 9.33 -0.03 -0.80
C PHE A 515 9.55 0.66 -2.15
N THR A 516 10.76 1.20 -2.31
CA THR A 516 11.25 1.73 -3.58
C THR A 516 11.22 0.64 -4.66
N ASN A 517 10.80 1.00 -5.88
CA ASN A 517 10.58 0.07 -7.00
C ASN A 517 9.55 -1.04 -6.71
N LYS A 518 8.66 -0.87 -5.72
CA LYS A 518 7.64 -1.84 -5.30
C LYS A 518 8.21 -3.22 -4.92
N ASN A 519 9.40 -3.26 -4.32
CA ASN A 519 10.13 -4.51 -4.04
C ASN A 519 10.53 -4.61 -2.55
N PRO A 520 9.95 -5.53 -1.76
CA PRO A 520 10.28 -5.73 -0.34
C PRO A 520 11.75 -6.03 -0.05
N ASN A 521 12.54 -6.45 -1.06
CA ASN A 521 13.97 -6.63 -0.88
C ASN A 521 14.75 -5.31 -0.73
N GLY A 522 14.21 -4.18 -1.19
CA GLY A 522 14.88 -2.88 -1.21
C GLY A 522 14.68 -2.01 0.05
N ASN A 523 14.87 -0.70 -0.16
CA ASN A 523 14.68 0.34 0.86
C ASN A 523 13.25 0.90 0.82
N ILE A 524 12.72 1.30 1.98
CA ILE A 524 11.44 2.01 2.09
C ILE A 524 11.40 3.31 1.27
N THR A 525 10.22 3.77 0.90
CA THR A 525 10.07 5.03 0.16
C THR A 525 10.42 6.25 1.02
N GLY A 526 10.86 7.34 0.38
CA GLY A 526 11.29 8.56 1.06
C GLY A 526 10.20 9.24 1.90
N THR A 527 8.93 9.07 1.52
CA THR A 527 7.75 9.70 2.13
C THR A 527 6.98 8.82 3.11
N MET A 528 7.38 7.56 3.30
CA MET A 528 6.65 6.59 4.13
C MET A 528 6.54 7.04 5.60
N THR A 529 5.37 6.79 6.19
CA THR A 529 4.97 7.10 7.57
C THR A 529 4.52 5.85 8.32
N GLN A 530 4.30 5.95 9.63
CA GLN A 530 3.73 4.85 10.42
C GLN A 530 2.31 4.48 9.94
N ALA A 531 1.50 5.47 9.54
CA ALA A 531 0.14 5.24 9.07
C ALA A 531 0.09 4.39 7.80
N ASP A 532 1.12 4.45 6.93
CA ASP A 532 1.22 3.60 5.74
C ASP A 532 1.45 2.13 6.11
N ILE A 533 2.26 1.88 7.15
CA ILE A 533 2.50 0.54 7.70
C ILE A 533 1.24 0.00 8.38
N ASP A 534 0.58 0.81 9.19
CA ASP A 534 -0.66 0.42 9.87
C ASP A 534 -1.77 0.09 8.84
N ALA A 535 -1.86 0.86 7.75
CA ALA A 535 -2.79 0.59 6.65
C ALA A 535 -2.47 -0.74 5.93
N ALA A 536 -1.19 -1.04 5.68
CA ALA A 536 -0.77 -2.34 5.13
C ALA A 536 -1.08 -3.49 6.12
N GLN A 537 -0.85 -3.30 7.43
CA GLN A 537 -1.19 -4.27 8.48
C GLN A 537 -2.69 -4.61 8.49
N VAL A 538 -3.57 -3.61 8.33
CA VAL A 538 -5.03 -3.82 8.22
C VAL A 538 -5.39 -4.70 7.03
N LEU A 539 -4.66 -4.61 5.92
CA LEU A 539 -4.88 -5.47 4.74
C LEU A 539 -4.31 -6.88 4.95
N ILE A 540 -3.11 -7.02 5.53
CA ILE A 540 -2.55 -8.33 5.93
C ILE A 540 -3.48 -9.05 6.90
N ASN A 541 -4.10 -8.33 7.83
CA ASN A 541 -5.03 -8.91 8.80
C ASN A 541 -6.25 -9.57 8.16
N LYS A 542 -6.67 -9.13 6.97
CA LYS A 542 -7.75 -9.73 6.17
C LYS A 542 -7.33 -10.97 5.37
N VAL A 543 -6.03 -11.26 5.25
CA VAL A 543 -5.52 -12.51 4.65
C VAL A 543 -5.75 -13.66 5.63
N THR A 544 -6.38 -14.73 5.14
CA THR A 544 -6.72 -15.95 5.89
C THR A 544 -5.71 -17.09 5.70
N ASP A 545 -5.00 -17.17 4.57
CA ASP A 545 -3.90 -18.13 4.40
C ASP A 545 -2.76 -17.81 5.37
N PRO A 546 -2.42 -18.72 6.32
CA PRO A 546 -1.42 -18.43 7.34
C PRO A 546 0.00 -18.30 6.76
N THR A 547 0.31 -18.98 5.66
CA THR A 547 1.64 -18.94 5.02
C THR A 547 1.84 -17.64 4.24
N LYS A 548 0.83 -17.19 3.48
CA LYS A 548 0.84 -15.91 2.76
C LYS A 548 0.84 -14.74 3.73
N LYS A 549 0.03 -14.81 4.78
CA LYS A 549 -0.01 -13.81 5.86
C LYS A 549 1.35 -13.68 6.55
N ALA A 550 1.99 -14.80 6.89
CA ALA A 550 3.32 -14.79 7.50
C ALA A 550 4.40 -14.18 6.60
N ALA A 551 4.39 -14.49 5.29
CA ALA A 551 5.32 -13.90 4.33
C ALA A 551 5.14 -12.36 4.22
N LEU A 552 3.90 -11.90 4.05
CA LEU A 552 3.59 -10.46 3.98
C LEU A 552 3.91 -9.74 5.29
N GLN A 553 3.73 -10.39 6.44
CA GLN A 553 4.09 -9.84 7.75
C GLN A 553 5.62 -9.69 7.88
N ALA A 554 6.41 -10.63 7.37
CA ALA A 554 7.87 -10.52 7.39
C ALA A 554 8.36 -9.32 6.56
N ASP A 555 7.78 -9.11 5.38
CA ASP A 555 8.05 -7.94 4.54
C ASP A 555 7.62 -6.63 5.22
N LEU A 556 6.44 -6.60 5.87
CA LEU A 556 5.98 -5.42 6.61
C LEU A 556 6.89 -5.10 7.80
N ASN A 557 7.32 -6.10 8.57
CA ASN A 557 8.25 -5.93 9.70
C ASN A 557 9.60 -5.36 9.24
N LYS A 558 10.03 -5.68 8.01
CA LYS A 558 11.23 -5.09 7.40
C LYS A 558 11.03 -3.62 7.05
N ALA A 559 9.86 -3.23 6.56
CA ALA A 559 9.52 -1.81 6.35
C ALA A 559 9.52 -1.03 7.68
N GLN A 560 8.90 -1.59 8.73
CA GLN A 560 8.88 -1.01 10.08
C GLN A 560 10.30 -0.79 10.61
N SER A 561 11.14 -1.81 10.55
CA SER A 561 12.54 -1.73 11.02
C SER A 561 13.34 -0.63 10.32
N GLN A 562 13.08 -0.37 9.03
CA GLN A 562 13.71 0.73 8.30
C GLN A 562 13.12 2.10 8.66
N LEU A 563 11.82 2.20 8.95
CA LEU A 563 11.19 3.44 9.41
C LEU A 563 11.70 3.83 10.80
N ASP A 564 11.81 2.86 11.70
CA ASP A 564 12.34 3.05 13.06
C ASP A 564 13.79 3.54 13.00
N ALA A 565 14.63 2.91 12.18
CA ALA A 565 16.02 3.32 11.95
C ALA A 565 16.12 4.75 11.37
N LYS A 566 15.27 5.09 10.40
CA LYS A 566 15.20 6.44 9.80
C LYS A 566 14.75 7.49 10.81
N THR A 567 13.81 7.15 11.69
CA THR A 567 13.29 8.03 12.74
C THR A 567 14.33 8.26 13.84
N ALA A 568 14.97 7.18 14.32
CA ALA A 568 16.06 7.25 15.29
C ALA A 568 17.26 8.06 14.76
N GLN A 569 17.58 7.94 13.47
CA GLN A 569 18.61 8.75 12.82
C GLN A 569 18.24 10.25 12.79
N ALA A 570 16.99 10.59 12.45
CA ALA A 570 16.51 11.98 12.49
C ALA A 570 16.51 12.56 13.92
N GLU A 571 16.17 11.76 14.93
CA GLU A 571 16.30 12.17 16.34
C GLU A 571 17.76 12.40 16.76
N ALA A 572 18.68 11.52 16.36
CA ALA A 572 20.10 11.65 16.67
C ALA A 572 20.68 12.94 16.05
N GLU A 573 20.32 13.23 14.80
CA GLU A 573 20.66 14.49 14.11
C GLU A 573 20.10 15.72 14.81
N ASN A 574 18.84 15.67 15.27
CA ASN A 574 18.20 16.78 15.97
C ASN A 574 18.86 17.03 17.34
N LYS A 575 19.10 15.98 18.12
CA LYS A 575 19.78 16.05 19.44
C LYS A 575 21.22 16.56 19.30
N ALA A 576 21.97 16.06 18.30
CA ALA A 576 23.33 16.53 18.03
C ALA A 576 23.34 18.00 17.55
N ARG A 577 22.43 18.40 16.66
CA ARG A 577 22.29 19.79 16.21
C ARG A 577 21.90 20.74 17.34
N GLU A 578 20.96 20.35 18.20
CA GLU A 578 20.60 21.16 19.37
C GLU A 578 21.78 21.33 20.34
N ALA A 579 22.49 20.24 20.64
CA ALA A 579 23.68 20.29 21.50
C ALA A 579 24.76 21.21 20.93
N VAL A 580 25.12 21.07 19.65
CA VAL A 580 26.07 21.95 18.95
C VAL A 580 25.60 23.40 18.96
N ASN A 581 24.34 23.67 18.60
CA ASN A 581 23.79 25.02 18.59
C ASN A 581 23.89 25.67 19.98
N ASN A 582 23.56 24.95 21.06
CA ASN A 582 23.58 25.44 22.43
C ASN A 582 24.98 25.86 22.94
N LEU A 583 26.07 25.42 22.28
CA LEU A 583 27.44 25.89 22.57
C LEU A 583 27.63 27.37 22.23
N PHE A 584 26.81 27.90 21.32
CA PHE A 584 26.92 29.26 20.80
C PHE A 584 25.87 30.21 21.36
N THR A 585 26.24 31.47 21.47
CA THR A 585 25.34 32.58 21.81
C THR A 585 24.20 32.64 20.78
N ASN A 586 22.97 32.88 21.26
CA ASN A 586 21.74 32.84 20.46
C ASN A 586 21.47 31.50 19.74
N LYS A 587 22.07 30.40 20.19
CA LYS A 587 21.94 29.05 19.61
C LYS A 587 22.34 28.97 18.13
N ASN A 588 23.34 29.76 17.70
CA ASN A 588 23.72 29.90 16.29
C ASN A 588 25.22 29.60 16.07
N PRO A 589 25.59 28.48 15.41
CA PRO A 589 26.99 28.12 15.11
C PRO A 589 27.80 29.17 14.33
N ASN A 590 27.14 30.12 13.67
CA ASN A 590 27.84 31.21 13.01
C ASN A 590 28.44 32.23 14.00
N GLY A 591 27.94 32.31 15.24
CA GLY A 591 28.35 33.30 16.24
C GLY A 591 29.54 32.91 17.13
N ASN A 592 29.57 33.55 18.31
CA ASN A 592 30.55 33.29 19.37
C ASN A 592 30.04 32.25 20.37
N ILE A 593 30.93 31.44 20.93
CA ILE A 593 30.64 30.51 22.04
C ILE A 593 30.03 31.23 23.25
N THR A 594 29.27 30.50 24.06
CA THR A 594 28.69 31.07 25.30
C THR A 594 29.78 31.37 26.34
N GLY A 595 29.52 32.37 27.20
CA GLY A 595 30.51 32.83 28.20
C GLY A 595 30.92 31.75 29.21
N THR A 596 30.04 30.80 29.50
CA THR A 596 30.19 29.72 30.49
C THR A 596 30.65 28.39 29.90
N MET A 597 30.83 28.29 28.58
CA MET A 597 31.17 27.02 27.90
C MET A 597 32.48 26.42 28.40
N THR A 598 32.50 25.10 28.57
CA THR A 598 33.63 24.28 29.02
C THR A 598 33.98 23.19 28.01
N GLN A 599 35.11 22.50 28.21
CA GLN A 599 35.48 21.34 27.40
C GLN A 599 34.45 20.20 27.50
N ALA A 600 33.86 19.99 28.69
CA ALA A 600 32.86 18.95 28.90
C ALA A 600 31.59 19.17 28.05
N ASP A 601 31.24 20.42 27.74
CA ASP A 601 30.12 20.74 26.84
C ASP A 601 30.44 20.36 25.39
N ILE A 602 31.68 20.58 24.94
CA ILE A 602 32.17 20.10 23.62
C ILE A 602 32.12 18.58 23.56
N ASP A 603 32.66 17.89 24.57
CA ASP A 603 32.73 16.43 24.61
C ASP A 603 31.33 15.78 24.64
N ALA A 604 30.37 16.40 25.34
CA ALA A 604 28.97 15.97 25.36
C ALA A 604 28.30 16.13 23.98
N ALA A 605 28.54 17.23 23.28
CA ALA A 605 28.06 17.42 21.92
C ALA A 605 28.74 16.45 20.93
N GLN A 606 30.04 16.18 21.07
CA GLN A 606 30.77 15.16 20.31
C GLN A 606 30.17 13.76 20.48
N ALA A 607 29.78 13.38 21.70
CA ALA A 607 29.15 12.10 21.98
C ALA A 607 27.78 11.94 21.30
N LEU A 608 27.05 13.05 21.07
CA LEU A 608 25.81 13.06 20.30
C LEU A 608 26.06 13.02 18.78
N ILE A 609 27.03 13.80 18.28
CA ILE A 609 27.48 13.74 16.87
C ILE A 609 27.92 12.33 16.50
N ASN A 610 28.60 11.62 17.42
CA ASN A 610 29.05 10.25 17.19
C ASN A 610 27.91 9.27 16.89
N LYS A 611 26.70 9.52 17.40
CA LYS A 611 25.48 8.73 17.15
C LYS A 611 24.80 9.05 15.82
N VAL A 612 25.17 10.14 15.14
CA VAL A 612 24.69 10.46 13.79
C VAL A 612 25.38 9.52 12.79
N THR A 613 24.60 8.80 11.99
CA THR A 613 25.10 7.87 10.96
C THR A 613 25.19 8.49 9.56
N ASP A 614 24.34 9.49 9.23
CA ASP A 614 24.46 10.29 7.99
C ASP A 614 25.83 11.01 7.97
N PRO A 615 26.75 10.66 7.06
CA PRO A 615 28.11 11.16 7.08
C PRO A 615 28.19 12.65 6.74
N THR A 616 27.26 13.15 5.92
CA THR A 616 27.25 14.55 5.47
C THR A 616 26.80 15.46 6.59
N LYS A 617 25.71 15.10 7.29
CA LYS A 617 25.22 15.85 8.45
C LYS A 617 26.15 15.74 9.64
N LYS A 618 26.77 14.57 9.85
CA LYS A 618 27.82 14.37 10.85
C LYS A 618 29.00 15.30 10.59
N ALA A 619 29.47 15.38 9.35
CA ALA A 619 30.57 16.28 8.97
C ALA A 619 30.22 17.77 9.18
N ALA A 620 29.00 18.19 8.84
CA ALA A 620 28.54 19.56 9.08
C ALA A 620 28.52 19.90 10.58
N LEU A 621 27.91 19.05 11.40
CA LEU A 621 27.88 19.23 12.86
C LEU A 621 29.27 19.18 13.50
N GLN A 622 30.18 18.35 12.95
CA GLN A 622 31.58 18.30 13.37
C GLN A 622 32.32 19.60 13.04
N ALA A 623 32.06 20.23 11.88
CA ALA A 623 32.67 21.51 11.51
C ALA A 623 32.23 22.63 12.47
N ASP A 624 30.94 22.67 12.82
CA ASP A 624 30.41 23.59 13.82
C ASP A 624 31.00 23.33 15.22
N LEU A 625 31.14 22.06 15.63
CA LEU A 625 31.79 21.71 16.90
C LEU A 625 33.27 22.14 16.93
N ASN A 626 34.01 21.87 15.86
CA ASN A 626 35.43 22.25 15.74
C ASN A 626 35.61 23.77 15.81
N LYS A 627 34.62 24.54 15.32
CA LYS A 627 34.60 26.01 15.47
C LYS A 627 34.37 26.42 16.93
N ALA A 628 33.49 25.76 17.66
CA ALA A 628 33.31 26.01 19.10
C ALA A 628 34.59 25.69 19.90
N GLN A 629 35.22 24.54 19.64
CA GLN A 629 36.53 24.17 20.21
C GLN A 629 37.58 25.24 19.92
N SER A 630 37.74 25.64 18.66
CA SER A 630 38.73 26.66 18.26
C SER A 630 38.55 28.00 18.99
N GLN A 631 37.31 28.40 19.28
CA GLN A 631 37.02 29.61 20.07
C GLN A 631 37.30 29.41 21.57
N LEU A 632 37.07 28.21 22.11
CA LEU A 632 37.42 27.89 23.50
C LEU A 632 38.94 27.90 23.70
N ASP A 633 39.68 27.29 22.78
CA ASP A 633 41.15 27.26 22.77
C ASP A 633 41.72 28.67 22.65
N ALA A 634 41.17 29.51 21.76
CA ALA A 634 41.55 30.90 21.61
C ALA A 634 41.29 31.72 22.90
N LYS A 635 40.16 31.49 23.57
CA LYS A 635 39.82 32.13 24.86
C LYS A 635 40.78 31.69 25.97
N ALA A 636 41.16 30.41 26.01
CA ALA A 636 42.16 29.91 26.96
C ALA A 636 43.55 30.51 26.70
N ALA A 637 44.01 30.53 25.46
CA ALA A 637 45.28 31.12 25.05
C ALA A 637 45.34 32.63 25.33
N GLN A 638 44.22 33.35 25.20
CA GLN A 638 44.10 34.76 25.55
C GLN A 638 44.31 34.99 27.07
N VAL A 639 43.67 34.19 27.93
CA VAL A 639 43.88 34.24 29.38
C VAL A 639 45.33 33.92 29.76
N GLU A 640 45.96 32.95 29.09
CA GLU A 640 47.38 32.63 29.32
C GLU A 640 48.31 33.77 28.89
N ALA A 641 48.06 34.41 27.75
CA ALA A 641 48.82 35.56 27.28
C ALA A 641 48.68 36.78 28.22
N GLU A 642 47.47 37.04 28.72
CA GLU A 642 47.21 38.07 29.73
C GLU A 642 48.01 37.83 31.02
N ASN A 643 47.99 36.60 31.54
CA ASN A 643 48.70 36.23 32.76
C ASN A 643 50.22 36.37 32.59
N LYS A 644 50.79 35.88 31.48
CA LYS A 644 52.22 36.02 31.17
C LYS A 644 52.65 37.47 31.01
N ALA A 645 51.83 38.29 30.34
CA ALA A 645 52.10 39.73 30.21
C ALA A 645 52.00 40.46 31.56
N ARG A 646 51.02 40.10 32.41
CA ARG A 646 50.87 40.65 33.77
C ARG A 646 52.06 40.30 34.65
N GLU A 647 52.49 39.05 34.66
CA GLU A 647 53.66 38.62 35.44
C GLU A 647 54.94 39.33 34.99
N ALA A 648 55.16 39.47 33.68
CA ALA A 648 56.33 40.15 33.14
C ALA A 648 56.36 41.65 33.49
N VAL A 649 55.24 42.37 33.30
CA VAL A 649 55.14 43.80 33.66
C VAL A 649 55.32 44.01 35.16
N ASN A 650 54.64 43.22 35.98
CA ASN A 650 54.77 43.32 37.43
C ASN A 650 56.22 43.10 37.88
N SER A 651 56.95 42.15 37.27
CA SER A 651 58.32 41.81 37.65
C SER A 651 59.37 42.89 37.34
N LEU A 652 59.03 43.95 36.60
CA LEU A 652 59.90 45.12 36.42
C LEU A 652 60.02 45.97 37.70
N PHE A 653 59.06 45.82 38.62
CA PHE A 653 58.94 46.62 39.84
C PHE A 653 59.33 45.84 41.10
N THR A 654 59.84 46.58 42.08
CA THR A 654 60.12 46.06 43.43
C THR A 654 58.83 45.47 44.03
N ASN A 655 58.94 44.33 44.71
CA ASN A 655 57.82 43.55 45.26
C ASN A 655 56.77 43.06 44.24
N LYS A 656 57.07 43.12 42.92
CA LYS A 656 56.14 42.81 41.83
C LYS A 656 54.87 43.69 41.80
N ASP A 657 54.94 44.92 42.32
CA ASP A 657 53.82 45.89 42.32
C ASP A 657 54.07 47.04 41.31
N PRO A 658 53.29 47.15 40.22
CA PRO A 658 53.41 48.22 39.23
C PRO A 658 53.02 49.63 39.73
N ASN A 659 52.80 49.82 41.03
CA ASN A 659 52.70 51.15 41.66
C ASN A 659 53.99 51.55 42.42
N GLY A 660 55.00 50.67 42.49
CA GLY A 660 56.27 50.91 43.17
C GLY A 660 57.39 51.49 42.29
N ASN A 661 58.62 51.37 42.79
CA ASN A 661 59.84 51.71 42.04
C ASN A 661 60.34 50.53 41.21
N ILE A 662 60.95 50.80 40.05
CA ILE A 662 61.66 49.81 39.23
C ILE A 662 62.78 49.11 40.03
N THR A 663 63.11 47.88 39.65
CA THR A 663 64.24 47.16 40.26
C THR A 663 65.58 47.76 39.81
N GLY A 664 66.56 47.86 40.73
CA GLY A 664 67.87 48.48 40.46
C GLY A 664 68.77 47.71 39.47
N THR A 665 68.35 46.52 39.05
CA THR A 665 69.04 45.66 38.06
C THR A 665 68.36 45.65 36.69
N MET A 666 67.27 46.41 36.51
CA MET A 666 66.47 46.40 35.29
C MET A 666 67.25 46.95 34.08
N THR A 667 67.09 46.29 32.92
CA THR A 667 67.67 46.68 31.64
C THR A 667 66.59 47.03 30.61
N GLN A 668 66.99 47.65 29.49
CA GLN A 668 66.08 47.89 28.37
C GLN A 668 65.51 46.57 27.79
N ALA A 669 66.29 45.47 27.83
CA ALA A 669 65.84 44.17 27.34
C ALA A 669 64.65 43.61 28.15
N ASP A 670 64.58 43.91 29.45
CA ASP A 670 63.47 43.50 30.32
C ASP A 670 62.17 44.25 29.96
N ILE A 671 62.28 45.56 29.67
CA ILE A 671 61.18 46.39 29.16
C ILE A 671 60.67 45.84 27.82
N ASP A 672 61.58 45.51 26.90
CA ASP A 672 61.23 45.02 25.56
C ASP A 672 60.61 43.61 25.61
N ALA A 673 61.07 42.74 26.51
CA ALA A 673 60.49 41.42 26.75
C ALA A 673 59.06 41.52 27.32
N ALA A 674 58.82 42.42 28.27
CA ALA A 674 57.48 42.71 28.77
C ALA A 674 56.58 43.26 27.64
N GLN A 675 57.09 44.21 26.83
CA GLN A 675 56.37 44.77 25.68
C GLN A 675 55.96 43.69 24.65
N ALA A 676 56.84 42.73 24.37
CA ALA A 676 56.57 41.62 23.46
C ALA A 676 55.46 40.68 23.97
N LEU A 677 55.33 40.50 25.30
CA LEU A 677 54.25 39.73 25.90
C LEU A 677 52.92 40.51 25.90
N ILE A 678 52.94 41.81 26.22
CA ILE A 678 51.75 42.69 26.08
C ILE A 678 51.24 42.68 24.63
N ASN A 679 52.14 42.67 23.64
CA ASN A 679 51.75 42.64 22.24
C ASN A 679 50.95 41.40 21.85
N LYS A 680 51.14 40.27 22.54
CA LYS A 680 50.36 39.02 22.36
C LYS A 680 48.99 39.05 23.05
N VAL A 681 48.74 39.98 23.96
CA VAL A 681 47.40 40.17 24.54
C VAL A 681 46.48 40.79 23.49
N THR A 682 45.36 40.12 23.22
CA THR A 682 44.34 40.52 22.23
C THR A 682 43.17 41.29 22.84
N ASP A 683 42.92 41.18 24.16
CA ASP A 683 41.95 42.01 24.86
C ASP A 683 42.45 43.46 24.89
N PRO A 684 41.79 44.42 24.21
CA PRO A 684 42.30 45.79 24.10
C PRO A 684 42.30 46.51 25.45
N THR A 685 41.36 46.19 26.34
CA THR A 685 41.22 46.83 27.66
C THR A 685 42.34 46.37 28.59
N LYS A 686 42.58 45.06 28.66
CA LYS A 686 43.65 44.49 29.49
C LYS A 686 45.03 44.81 28.92
N LYS A 687 45.19 44.80 27.59
CA LYS A 687 46.40 45.27 26.91
C LYS A 687 46.71 46.72 27.26
N ALA A 688 45.72 47.61 27.20
CA ALA A 688 45.90 49.02 27.56
C ALA A 688 46.27 49.20 29.05
N ALA A 689 45.66 48.41 29.96
CA ALA A 689 46.00 48.42 31.38
C ALA A 689 47.46 47.96 31.62
N LEU A 690 47.88 46.87 30.98
CA LEU A 690 49.26 46.37 31.04
C LEU A 690 50.27 47.36 30.44
N GLN A 691 49.92 47.98 29.31
CA GLN A 691 50.75 48.99 28.66
C GLN A 691 50.98 50.21 29.57
N LYS A 692 49.92 50.70 30.22
CA LYS A 692 50.00 51.79 31.19
C LYS A 692 50.95 51.47 32.35
N ASP A 693 50.95 50.24 32.84
CA ASP A 693 51.86 49.80 33.89
C ASP A 693 53.32 49.68 33.38
N LEU A 694 53.54 49.17 32.16
CA LEU A 694 54.87 49.14 31.54
C LEU A 694 55.44 50.55 31.28
N ASP A 695 54.61 51.50 30.87
CA ASP A 695 55.06 52.86 30.57
C ASP A 695 55.48 53.63 31.83
N LYS A 696 54.96 53.28 33.02
CA LYS A 696 55.51 53.75 34.31
C LYS A 696 56.97 53.29 34.51
N ALA A 697 57.30 52.04 34.16
CA ALA A 697 58.66 51.51 34.29
C ALA A 697 59.62 52.21 33.33
N LYS A 698 59.21 52.41 32.07
CA LYS A 698 59.96 53.21 31.07
C LYS A 698 60.28 54.61 31.57
N ALA A 699 59.30 55.30 32.19
CA ALA A 699 59.49 56.65 32.72
C ALA A 699 60.51 56.74 33.86
N GLN A 700 60.63 55.70 34.70
CA GLN A 700 61.63 55.67 35.79
C GLN A 700 63.05 55.32 35.31
N PHE A 701 63.19 54.65 34.16
CA PHE A 701 64.49 54.21 33.62
C PHE A 701 65.35 55.34 33.01
N ALA A 702 64.74 56.47 32.66
CA ALA A 702 65.31 57.47 31.75
C ALA A 702 66.25 58.54 32.38
N SER A 703 66.76 58.36 33.60
CA SER A 703 67.65 59.34 34.26
C SER A 703 69.03 59.43 33.58
N ASN A 704 69.57 60.63 33.39
CA ASN A 704 70.87 60.84 32.72
C ASN A 704 71.67 62.00 33.33
N GLY A 705 72.98 61.85 33.46
CA GLY A 705 73.87 62.93 33.91
C GLY A 705 75.32 62.78 33.46
N THR A 706 76.07 63.88 33.49
CA THR A 706 77.49 63.92 33.10
C THR A 706 78.35 64.58 34.18
N LEU A 707 79.65 64.29 34.17
CA LEU A 707 80.63 64.75 35.13
C LEU A 707 81.95 65.04 34.41
N LYS A 708 82.73 66.03 34.87
CA LYS A 708 84.06 66.34 34.33
C LYS A 708 84.92 67.13 35.35
N PRO A 709 85.97 66.55 35.93
CA PRO A 709 86.92 67.27 36.80
C PRO A 709 87.96 68.10 36.02
N ASP A 710 88.56 69.07 36.71
CA ASP A 710 89.71 69.86 36.27
C ASP A 710 91.06 69.27 36.77
N ASP A 711 92.19 69.69 36.18
CA ASP A 711 93.54 69.26 36.60
C ASP A 711 93.94 69.79 37.99
N PHE A 712 94.65 68.96 38.77
CA PHE A 712 95.08 69.26 40.13
C PHE A 712 96.56 69.67 40.18
N VAL A 713 96.84 70.95 40.46
CA VAL A 713 98.21 71.46 40.55
C VAL A 713 98.85 71.08 41.89
N LEU A 714 100.04 70.46 41.84
CA LEU A 714 100.82 70.06 43.01
C LEU A 714 101.10 71.27 43.93
N GLY A 715 100.65 71.18 45.18
CA GLY A 715 100.70 72.27 46.17
C GLY A 715 99.36 72.97 46.43
N THR A 716 98.31 72.67 45.66
CA THR A 716 96.93 73.13 45.94
C THR A 716 96.16 72.15 46.84
N THR A 717 94.92 72.49 47.22
CA THR A 717 94.12 71.75 48.22
C THR A 717 92.67 71.42 47.79
N THR A 718 92.29 71.72 46.54
CA THR A 718 90.91 71.53 46.06
C THR A 718 90.88 70.92 44.65
N ILE A 719 89.87 70.09 44.37
CA ILE A 719 89.47 69.68 43.03
C ILE A 719 88.19 70.45 42.65
N THR A 720 88.12 70.93 41.42
CA THR A 720 86.94 71.54 40.81
C THR A 720 86.52 70.77 39.55
N GLY A 721 85.36 71.12 39.00
CA GLY A 721 84.91 70.61 37.72
C GLY A 721 83.46 71.00 37.43
N SER A 722 82.89 70.36 36.41
CA SER A 722 81.52 70.56 35.94
C SER A 722 80.68 69.28 35.98
N TYR A 723 79.37 69.44 36.06
CA TYR A 723 78.39 68.36 36.00
C TYR A 723 77.09 68.85 35.33
N SER A 724 76.32 67.94 34.73
CA SER A 724 75.01 68.29 34.14
C SER A 724 74.03 67.10 34.19
N GLY A 725 72.74 67.36 33.92
CA GLY A 725 71.67 66.36 34.01
C GLY A 725 71.27 66.04 35.46
N ASP A 726 70.68 64.86 35.66
CA ASP A 726 69.97 64.39 36.87
C ASP A 726 70.91 64.01 38.04
N VAL A 727 72.04 64.71 38.19
CA VAL A 727 73.05 64.47 39.22
C VAL A 727 72.57 64.99 40.58
N ASP A 728 72.04 64.09 41.41
CA ASP A 728 71.64 64.37 42.79
C ASP A 728 72.85 64.49 43.73
N ARG A 729 73.87 63.63 43.57
CA ARG A 729 75.02 63.56 44.46
C ARG A 729 76.33 63.34 43.68
N ILE A 730 77.42 63.97 44.13
CA ILE A 730 78.77 63.72 43.58
C ILE A 730 79.72 63.38 44.73
N THR A 731 80.47 62.28 44.65
CA THR A 731 81.43 61.78 45.66
C THR A 731 82.86 61.79 45.10
N LEU A 732 83.88 61.68 45.96
CA LEU A 732 85.27 61.40 45.55
C LEU A 732 85.62 59.96 45.90
N SER A 733 86.08 59.19 44.92
CA SER A 733 86.83 57.95 45.12
C SER A 733 88.32 58.25 45.17
N LYS A 734 88.96 57.92 46.29
CA LYS A 734 90.41 57.99 46.48
C LYS A 734 90.95 56.59 46.67
N ASP A 735 91.80 56.15 45.74
CA ASP A 735 92.40 54.81 45.72
C ASP A 735 91.37 53.66 45.92
N GLY A 736 90.14 53.85 45.41
CA GLY A 736 89.03 52.90 45.45
C GLY A 736 88.00 53.11 46.57
N VAL A 737 88.29 53.92 47.59
CA VAL A 737 87.34 54.22 48.69
C VAL A 737 86.59 55.52 48.39
N GLU A 738 85.26 55.46 48.35
CA GLU A 738 84.41 56.63 48.17
C GLU A 738 84.11 57.35 49.48
N SER A 739 84.18 58.68 49.45
CA SER A 739 83.97 59.52 50.63
C SER A 739 83.47 60.92 50.28
N GLY A 740 82.73 61.51 51.23
CA GLY A 740 82.24 62.88 51.17
C GLY A 740 81.22 63.14 50.05
N ASN A 741 80.80 64.41 49.96
CA ASN A 741 79.98 64.91 48.86
C ASN A 741 80.60 66.23 48.37
N ALA A 742 80.69 66.42 47.06
CA ALA A 742 81.11 67.68 46.48
C ALA A 742 80.05 68.75 46.71
N THR A 743 80.46 69.98 46.99
CA THR A 743 79.55 71.13 46.95
C THR A 743 79.22 71.42 45.48
N LYS A 744 77.93 71.37 45.14
CA LYS A 744 77.42 71.65 43.79
C LYS A 744 76.86 73.07 43.70
N THR A 745 77.18 73.80 42.64
CA THR A 745 76.62 75.13 42.36
C THR A 745 76.63 75.41 40.86
N ASN A 746 75.47 75.72 40.29
CA ASN A 746 75.29 76.16 38.88
C ASN A 746 76.04 75.30 37.84
N GLY A 747 75.93 73.96 37.91
CA GLY A 747 76.59 73.05 36.98
C GLY A 747 78.11 72.88 37.21
N THR A 748 78.65 73.44 38.29
CA THR A 748 80.03 73.21 38.75
C THR A 748 80.05 72.51 40.10
N PHE A 749 81.09 71.73 40.36
CA PHE A 749 81.33 71.13 41.66
C PHE A 749 82.69 71.53 42.23
N ARG A 750 82.77 71.53 43.56
CA ARG A 750 84.00 71.75 44.32
C ARG A 750 84.12 70.65 45.37
N PHE A 751 85.24 69.93 45.38
CA PHE A 751 85.56 68.91 46.38
C PHE A 751 86.89 69.26 47.07
N TYR A 752 86.84 69.50 48.38
CA TYR A 752 88.04 69.78 49.17
C TYR A 752 88.78 68.48 49.51
N VAL A 753 90.03 68.35 49.07
CA VAL A 753 90.86 67.15 49.28
C VAL A 753 91.93 67.31 50.36
N GLY A 754 92.17 68.54 50.80
CA GLY A 754 93.21 68.86 51.79
C GLY A 754 94.63 68.82 51.22
N PRO A 755 95.64 69.16 52.05
CA PRO A 755 97.04 69.07 51.68
C PRO A 755 97.53 67.60 51.63
N GLY A 756 98.65 67.37 50.95
CA GLY A 756 99.34 66.07 50.96
C GLY A 756 99.01 65.12 49.80
N ILE A 757 98.37 65.61 48.73
CA ILE A 757 98.25 64.86 47.48
C ILE A 757 99.65 64.69 46.85
N LYS A 758 99.99 63.44 46.51
CA LYS A 758 101.27 63.06 45.88
C LYS A 758 101.13 62.97 44.36
N LYS A 759 102.26 63.04 43.65
CA LYS A 759 102.32 62.98 42.16
C LYS A 759 101.74 61.67 41.58
N ASP A 760 101.68 60.61 42.38
CA ASP A 760 101.39 59.22 42.01
C ASP A 760 100.01 58.71 42.46
N GLN A 761 99.18 59.53 43.13
CA GLN A 761 97.87 59.10 43.64
C GLN A 761 96.77 59.06 42.57
N SER A 762 95.79 58.17 42.75
CA SER A 762 94.62 58.04 41.86
C SER A 762 93.35 58.60 42.49
N LEU A 763 92.71 59.53 41.76
CA LEU A 763 91.54 60.28 42.21
C LEU A 763 90.46 60.23 41.13
N TYR A 764 89.23 59.87 41.52
CA TYR A 764 88.05 59.88 40.64
C TYR A 764 86.86 60.58 41.30
N MET A 765 86.13 61.38 40.53
CA MET A 765 84.82 61.91 40.93
C MET A 765 83.72 60.97 40.43
N VAL A 766 82.63 60.78 41.19
CA VAL A 766 81.51 59.88 40.85
C VAL A 766 80.18 60.61 41.04
N ALA A 767 79.21 60.40 40.15
CA ALA A 767 77.89 61.04 40.19
C ALA A 767 76.75 60.01 40.31
N TYR A 768 75.72 60.35 41.08
CA TYR A 768 74.53 59.53 41.33
C TYR A 768 73.23 60.31 41.03
N ASP A 769 72.19 59.59 40.61
CA ASP A 769 70.82 60.14 40.49
C ASP A 769 70.04 60.11 41.82
N LYS A 770 68.85 60.72 41.83
CA LYS A 770 67.96 60.78 43.00
C LYS A 770 67.50 59.42 43.54
N ASN A 771 67.65 58.35 42.76
CA ASN A 771 67.28 56.98 43.13
C ASN A 771 68.50 56.20 43.66
N GLY A 772 69.69 56.84 43.71
CA GLY A 772 70.93 56.24 44.16
C GLY A 772 71.68 55.43 43.09
N ARG A 773 71.29 55.53 41.82
CA ARG A 773 71.99 54.86 40.71
C ARG A 773 73.22 55.66 40.30
N GLU A 774 74.35 55.00 40.07
CA GLU A 774 75.54 55.65 39.50
C GLU A 774 75.28 56.04 38.03
N ILE A 775 75.60 57.29 37.68
CA ILE A 775 75.35 57.85 36.34
C ILE A 775 76.59 58.41 35.63
N ALA A 776 77.70 58.69 36.33
CA ALA A 776 79.00 59.01 35.71
C ALA A 776 80.19 58.83 36.68
N ARG A 777 81.41 58.58 36.18
CA ARG A 777 82.67 58.41 36.96
C ARG A 777 83.91 58.84 36.16
N GLU A 778 84.75 59.74 36.68
CA GLU A 778 85.83 60.43 35.91
C GLU A 778 87.12 60.73 36.71
N LYS A 779 88.30 60.91 36.05
CA LYS A 779 89.68 60.96 36.66
C LYS A 779 90.41 62.35 36.61
N VAL A 780 91.46 62.58 37.42
CA VAL A 780 92.19 63.89 37.68
C VAL A 780 93.77 63.84 37.45
N ASN A 781 94.50 64.95 37.06
CA ASN A 781 95.96 65.03 36.57
C ASN A 781 96.96 66.16 37.16
N ILE A 782 98.31 66.31 36.81
CA ILE A 782 99.48 67.11 37.50
C ILE A 782 100.82 67.55 36.64
N ALA A 783 101.79 68.52 37.03
CA ALA A 783 103.03 69.12 36.26
C ALA A 783 104.42 69.63 36.97
N ALA A 784 105.50 70.25 36.30
CA ALA A 784 106.92 70.74 36.82
C ALA A 784 107.92 71.76 35.97
N VAL A 785 109.23 72.12 36.35
CA VAL A 785 110.17 73.29 35.82
C VAL A 785 111.82 73.22 35.90
N THR A 786 112.70 74.14 35.30
CA THR A 786 114.29 74.19 35.13
C THR A 786 115.13 75.56 34.82
N ALA A 787 116.54 75.72 34.80
CA ALA A 787 117.41 76.97 34.39
C ALA A 787 119.05 76.99 34.19
N GLY A 788 119.78 77.99 33.51
CA GLY A 788 121.32 78.13 33.37
C GLY A 788 122.05 79.29 32.51
N GLN A 789 123.41 79.34 32.25
CA GLN A 789 124.25 80.46 31.58
C GLN A 789 125.57 80.10 30.76
N ILE A 790 126.13 81.00 29.89
CA ILE A 790 127.41 80.83 29.07
C ILE A 790 128.37 82.07 28.91
N THR A 791 129.66 81.83 28.57
CA THR A 791 130.71 82.84 28.25
C THR A 791 131.70 82.41 27.13
N PRO A 792 131.70 83.02 25.92
CA PRO A 792 132.65 82.69 24.83
C PRO A 792 134.05 83.35 24.93
N THR A 793 135.07 82.70 24.35
CA THR A 793 136.46 83.16 24.20
C THR A 793 136.65 83.92 22.87
N ALA A 794 137.39 85.04 22.88
CA ALA A 794 137.68 85.84 21.68
C ALA A 794 138.63 85.14 20.69
N MET A 795 138.36 85.27 19.38
CA MET A 795 139.04 84.55 18.29
C MET A 795 139.61 85.47 17.19
N THR A 796 140.37 84.90 16.25
CA THR A 796 141.08 85.59 15.16
C THR A 796 140.72 84.93 13.82
N ILE A 797 140.36 85.71 12.79
CA ILE A 797 139.88 85.16 11.51
C ILE A 797 140.58 85.85 10.31
N PRO A 798 141.20 85.10 9.38
CA PRO A 798 141.52 83.68 9.48
C PRO A 798 142.59 83.42 10.57
N GLY A 799 142.49 82.29 11.27
CA GLY A 799 143.44 81.92 12.31
C GLY A 799 142.94 80.81 13.23
N ASP A 800 141.97 81.12 14.10
CA ASP A 800 141.49 80.21 15.14
C ASP A 800 140.50 79.17 14.59
N ALA A 801 140.76 77.88 14.85
CA ALA A 801 139.98 76.79 14.26
C ALA A 801 138.63 76.50 14.92
N ASN A 802 138.39 77.02 16.13
CA ASN A 802 137.19 76.72 16.92
C ASN A 802 136.71 77.96 17.67
N ILE A 803 135.38 78.06 17.80
CA ILE A 803 134.72 78.88 18.82
C ILE A 803 134.69 78.08 20.11
N SER A 804 135.18 78.64 21.21
CA SER A 804 135.22 77.98 22.53
C SER A 804 134.76 78.90 23.64
N GLY A 805 134.49 78.36 24.84
CA GLY A 805 134.09 79.14 26.01
C GLY A 805 133.76 78.27 27.22
N THR A 806 133.16 78.89 28.25
CA THR A 806 132.72 78.25 29.51
C THR A 806 131.21 78.39 29.74
N TYR A 807 130.64 77.59 30.66
CA TYR A 807 129.21 77.60 31.00
C TYR A 807 128.92 77.21 32.45
N THR A 808 127.72 77.55 32.95
CA THR A 808 127.20 77.20 34.28
C THR A 808 125.70 76.85 34.27
N GLY A 809 125.19 76.21 35.32
CA GLY A 809 123.78 75.81 35.45
C GLY A 809 123.39 74.61 34.58
N ASP A 810 122.09 74.43 34.32
CA ASP A 810 121.51 73.24 33.64
C ASP A 810 121.83 73.13 32.13
N VAL A 811 122.84 73.86 31.63
CA VAL A 811 123.20 73.88 30.19
C VAL A 811 123.73 72.50 29.76
N SER A 812 123.00 71.86 28.85
CA SER A 812 123.36 70.56 28.26
C SER A 812 123.69 70.64 26.77
N ARG A 813 123.32 71.73 26.08
CA ARG A 813 123.48 71.89 24.62
C ARG A 813 123.76 73.34 24.24
N ILE A 814 124.60 73.55 23.22
CA ILE A 814 124.75 74.85 22.54
C ILE A 814 124.37 74.80 21.05
N GLU A 815 124.12 75.98 20.49
CA GLU A 815 123.98 76.23 19.04
C GLU A 815 124.75 77.49 18.66
N VAL A 816 125.37 77.53 17.48
CA VAL A 816 126.18 78.66 16.99
C VAL A 816 125.55 79.26 15.74
N SER A 817 125.54 80.59 15.61
CA SER A 817 125.13 81.32 14.40
C SER A 817 126.29 82.15 13.89
N ILE A 818 126.52 82.12 12.57
CA ILE A 818 127.54 82.95 11.91
C ILE A 818 126.83 83.77 10.83
N THR A 819 126.98 85.08 10.90
CA THR A 819 126.47 86.05 9.92
C THR A 819 127.65 86.58 9.10
N ASN A 820 127.63 86.38 7.78
CA ASN A 820 128.71 86.86 6.91
C ASN A 820 128.58 88.36 6.60
N GLU A 821 129.60 88.94 5.95
CA GLU A 821 129.61 90.35 5.53
C GLU A 821 128.43 90.76 4.61
N ALA A 822 127.82 89.81 3.90
CA ALA A 822 126.61 90.04 3.10
C ALA A 822 125.30 89.97 3.92
N GLY A 823 125.38 89.89 5.25
CA GLY A 823 124.23 89.84 6.17
C GLY A 823 123.53 88.48 6.25
N THR A 824 124.02 87.45 5.55
CA THR A 824 123.40 86.12 5.56
C THR A 824 123.81 85.36 6.83
N THR A 825 122.83 84.96 7.64
CA THR A 825 123.06 84.24 8.90
C THR A 825 122.77 82.74 8.76
N GLN A 826 123.74 81.90 9.09
CA GLN A 826 123.58 80.44 9.14
C GLN A 826 123.71 79.93 10.58
N VAL A 827 122.78 79.05 10.99
CA VAL A 827 122.78 78.41 12.32
C VAL A 827 123.32 76.99 12.20
N TYR A 828 124.20 76.62 13.12
CA TYR A 828 124.81 75.31 13.25
C TYR A 828 124.50 74.74 14.64
N LYS A 829 123.99 73.51 14.67
CA LYS A 829 123.74 72.74 15.89
C LYS A 829 124.89 71.77 16.13
N GLY A 830 125.27 71.55 17.39
CA GLY A 830 126.36 70.66 17.78
C GLY A 830 127.55 71.40 18.37
N GLY A 831 128.71 70.75 18.37
CA GLY A 831 129.81 71.07 19.28
C GLY A 831 129.71 70.25 20.58
N THR A 832 130.70 70.41 21.43
CA THR A 832 130.81 69.71 22.73
C THR A 832 130.40 70.64 23.85
N VAL A 833 129.58 70.16 24.77
CA VAL A 833 129.22 70.83 26.04
C VAL A 833 129.53 69.83 27.15
N GLY A 834 130.50 70.16 28.00
CA GLY A 834 130.91 69.28 29.10
C GLY A 834 132.03 69.88 29.94
N ASN A 835 132.15 69.42 31.18
CA ASN A 835 133.18 69.86 32.13
C ASN A 835 133.26 71.39 32.30
N GLY A 836 132.12 72.08 32.27
CA GLY A 836 132.03 73.54 32.38
C GLY A 836 132.53 74.31 31.15
N THR A 837 132.84 73.63 30.04
CA THR A 837 133.34 74.22 28.79
C THR A 837 132.46 73.89 27.59
N PHE A 838 132.51 74.75 26.56
CA PHE A 838 131.95 74.44 25.25
C PHE A 838 132.97 74.68 24.13
N LYS A 839 132.84 73.92 23.03
CA LYS A 839 133.70 74.02 21.85
C LYS A 839 132.96 73.62 20.57
N PHE A 840 133.08 74.43 19.53
CA PHE A 840 132.48 74.25 18.21
C PHE A 840 133.52 74.53 17.10
N TYR A 841 133.66 73.63 16.12
CA TYR A 841 134.63 73.78 15.03
C TYR A 841 134.12 74.74 13.95
N SER A 842 134.88 75.82 13.72
CA SER A 842 134.43 76.99 12.95
C SER A 842 135.34 77.39 11.79
N PHE A 843 136.55 76.82 11.68
CA PHE A 843 137.57 77.23 10.71
C PHE A 843 137.09 77.30 9.25
N ASP A 844 136.28 76.33 8.86
CA ASP A 844 135.70 76.21 7.52
C ASP A 844 134.48 77.12 7.29
N LYS A 845 133.93 77.72 8.37
CA LYS A 845 132.67 78.48 8.39
C LYS A 845 132.88 79.98 8.60
N THR A 846 133.94 80.39 9.29
CA THR A 846 134.34 81.80 9.46
C THR A 846 135.32 82.20 8.36
N LYS A 847 134.90 83.08 7.44
CA LYS A 847 135.65 83.45 6.24
C LYS A 847 136.25 84.85 6.31
N SER A 848 135.66 85.76 7.08
CA SER A 848 136.07 87.16 7.18
C SER A 848 136.18 87.59 8.64
N PRO A 849 137.17 88.43 9.03
CA PRO A 849 137.18 89.08 10.35
C PRO A 849 136.02 90.05 10.59
N LYS A 850 135.14 90.25 9.60
CA LYS A 850 133.86 90.97 9.71
C LYS A 850 132.66 90.08 10.02
N ASP A 851 132.81 88.75 10.01
CA ASP A 851 131.69 87.83 10.30
C ASP A 851 131.21 88.01 11.76
N ILE A 852 129.89 88.02 12.02
CA ILE A 852 129.35 88.12 13.39
C ILE A 852 128.98 86.73 13.89
N ILE A 853 129.42 86.37 15.09
CA ILE A 853 129.31 85.00 15.62
C ILE A 853 128.56 85.01 16.96
N VAL A 854 127.50 84.21 17.09
CA VAL A 854 126.64 84.15 18.29
C VAL A 854 126.47 82.71 18.77
N VAL A 855 126.58 82.45 20.07
CA VAL A 855 126.37 81.16 20.73
C VAL A 855 125.10 81.22 21.60
N ARG A 856 124.28 80.17 21.61
CA ARG A 856 123.08 79.99 22.46
C ARG A 856 123.17 78.71 23.28
N ALA A 857 122.55 78.66 24.45
CA ALA A 857 122.62 77.55 25.41
C ALA A 857 121.24 77.07 25.88
N TYR A 858 121.07 75.75 26.08
CA TYR A 858 119.77 75.11 26.40
C TYR A 858 119.89 74.04 27.50
N ASP A 859 118.78 73.77 28.20
CA ASP A 859 118.66 72.62 29.12
C ASP A 859 118.35 71.29 28.40
N SER A 860 118.29 70.20 29.18
CA SER A 860 118.07 68.84 28.68
C SER A 860 116.70 68.59 28.06
N VAL A 861 115.69 69.43 28.36
CA VAL A 861 114.35 69.38 27.76
C VAL A 861 114.17 70.40 26.63
N GLY A 862 115.22 71.17 26.31
CA GLY A 862 115.27 72.09 25.17
C GLY A 862 114.82 73.52 25.47
N LYS A 863 114.67 73.91 26.75
CA LYS A 863 114.43 75.31 27.16
C LYS A 863 115.68 76.14 26.89
N LEU A 864 115.53 77.32 26.27
CA LEU A 864 116.64 78.27 26.09
C LEU A 864 117.02 78.89 27.45
N LEU A 865 118.33 78.96 27.71
CA LEU A 865 118.90 79.43 28.98
C LEU A 865 119.69 80.74 28.82
N ASP A 866 120.58 80.87 27.82
CA ASP A 866 121.41 82.08 27.61
C ASP A 866 121.88 82.22 26.15
N THR A 867 122.43 83.39 25.77
CA THR A 867 122.93 83.73 24.43
C THR A 867 124.02 84.82 24.49
N LYS A 868 125.13 84.66 23.75
CA LYS A 868 126.30 85.58 23.74
C LYS A 868 126.98 85.67 22.37
N THR A 869 127.56 86.82 22.04
CA THR A 869 128.37 87.05 20.82
C THR A 869 129.86 86.80 21.07
N VAL A 870 130.61 86.33 20.07
CA VAL A 870 132.07 86.10 20.12
C VAL A 870 132.82 87.32 19.58
N THR A 871 133.85 87.78 20.29
CA THR A 871 134.71 88.89 19.86
C THR A 871 135.78 88.44 18.86
N ILE A 872 135.98 89.19 17.77
CA ILE A 872 137.04 88.95 16.77
C ILE A 872 138.17 89.98 16.93
N LYS A 873 139.43 89.53 16.95
CA LYS A 873 140.61 90.35 17.31
C LYS A 873 141.15 91.28 16.21
N ASN A 874 140.82 91.07 14.94
CA ASN A 874 141.54 91.68 13.80
C ASN A 874 140.64 92.41 12.78
N ASN A 875 139.64 93.15 13.24
CA ASN A 875 138.73 93.96 12.39
C ASN A 875 139.24 95.41 12.22
N VAL A 876 138.99 96.05 11.06
CA VAL A 876 139.53 97.37 10.68
C VAL A 876 138.51 98.50 10.93
N VAL A 877 138.99 99.65 11.42
CA VAL A 877 138.18 100.79 11.88
C VAL A 877 137.74 101.71 10.73
N THR A 878 136.54 102.32 10.84
CA THR A 878 135.95 103.22 9.83
C THR A 878 136.05 104.71 10.18
N THR A 879 136.48 105.53 9.21
CA THR A 879 136.56 107.01 9.26
C THR A 879 135.33 107.73 8.69
N ALA A 880 135.03 108.95 9.14
CA ALA A 880 133.91 109.79 8.67
C ALA A 880 134.18 111.31 8.79
N GLY A 881 133.60 112.13 7.90
CA GLY A 881 133.74 113.59 7.93
C GLY A 881 132.86 114.32 6.90
N GLN A 882 132.73 115.65 7.01
CA GLN A 882 131.83 116.48 6.18
C GLN A 882 132.48 117.77 5.68
N VAL A 883 131.89 118.41 4.66
CA VAL A 883 132.30 119.72 4.12
C VAL A 883 131.13 120.68 3.93
N THR A 884 131.35 121.96 4.19
CA THR A 884 130.39 123.06 3.97
C THR A 884 131.10 124.23 3.25
N PRO A 885 130.98 124.34 1.91
CA PRO A 885 131.53 125.47 1.17
C PRO A 885 130.71 126.75 1.38
N THR A 886 131.39 127.89 1.44
CA THR A 886 130.77 129.22 1.32
C THR A 886 130.49 129.53 -0.15
N ALA A 887 129.43 130.31 -0.42
CA ALA A 887 129.14 130.80 -1.77
C ALA A 887 130.28 131.70 -2.31
N MET A 888 130.51 131.68 -3.63
CA MET A 888 131.63 132.37 -4.27
C MET A 888 131.15 133.34 -5.36
N THR A 889 131.59 134.59 -5.30
CA THR A 889 131.21 135.63 -6.27
C THR A 889 132.26 135.77 -7.38
N ILE A 890 131.83 135.74 -8.65
CA ILE A 890 132.71 135.86 -9.83
C ILE A 890 132.14 136.90 -10.82
N PRO A 891 132.93 137.89 -11.30
CA PRO A 891 134.29 138.21 -10.85
C PRO A 891 134.30 138.84 -9.45
N GLY A 892 135.30 138.50 -8.62
CA GLY A 892 135.48 139.09 -7.29
C GLY A 892 136.34 138.24 -6.36
N ASN A 893 135.92 137.01 -6.08
CA ASN A 893 136.61 136.12 -5.15
C ASN A 893 137.77 135.40 -5.86
N SER A 894 138.95 135.35 -5.20
CA SER A 894 140.14 134.65 -5.74
C SER A 894 140.37 133.26 -5.14
N SER A 895 139.57 132.85 -4.16
CA SER A 895 139.63 131.53 -3.53
C SER A 895 138.23 131.09 -3.09
N LEU A 896 137.96 129.80 -3.18
CA LEU A 896 136.86 129.14 -2.49
C LEU A 896 137.24 128.93 -1.02
N THR A 897 136.30 129.19 -0.11
CA THR A 897 136.45 128.97 1.34
C THR A 897 135.27 128.20 1.91
N GLY A 898 135.40 127.70 3.13
CA GLY A 898 134.32 127.06 3.88
C GLY A 898 134.87 126.35 5.11
N THR A 899 134.12 125.38 5.63
CA THR A 899 134.52 124.55 6.78
C THR A 899 134.44 123.05 6.50
N VAL A 900 135.17 122.26 7.29
CA VAL A 900 135.16 120.79 7.31
C VAL A 900 135.07 120.28 8.74
N SER A 901 134.58 119.04 8.92
CA SER A 901 134.51 118.38 10.24
C SER A 901 134.74 116.88 10.14
N GLY A 902 135.11 116.23 11.24
CA GLY A 902 135.47 114.81 11.29
C GLY A 902 136.89 114.54 10.76
N ASP A 903 137.14 113.32 10.27
CA ASP A 903 138.47 112.78 9.92
C ASP A 903 139.08 113.35 8.62
N VAL A 904 138.68 114.57 8.21
CA VAL A 904 139.09 115.19 6.95
C VAL A 904 140.57 115.58 6.98
N ALA A 905 141.34 115.10 6.01
CA ALA A 905 142.75 115.42 5.83
C ALA A 905 143.08 116.09 4.49
N ALA A 906 142.20 116.00 3.47
CA ALA A 906 142.43 116.59 2.16
C ALA A 906 141.13 117.05 1.47
N ILE A 907 141.24 118.07 0.62
CA ILE A 907 140.15 118.59 -0.24
C ILE A 907 140.52 118.52 -1.72
N LYS A 908 139.50 118.36 -2.58
CA LYS A 908 139.60 118.54 -4.03
C LYS A 908 138.41 119.32 -4.54
N VAL A 909 138.63 120.24 -5.48
CA VAL A 909 137.58 121.04 -6.12
C VAL A 909 137.46 120.61 -7.58
N THR A 910 136.25 120.29 -8.02
CA THR A 910 135.95 119.98 -9.42
C THR A 910 135.24 121.16 -10.05
N VAL A 911 135.71 121.61 -11.22
CA VAL A 911 135.09 122.69 -12.01
C VAL A 911 134.83 122.17 -13.41
N ASN A 912 133.56 122.17 -13.86
CA ASN A 912 133.12 121.66 -15.16
C ASN A 912 133.71 120.27 -15.50
N GLY A 913 133.70 119.35 -14.52
CA GLY A 913 134.25 118.00 -14.64
C GLY A 913 135.77 117.87 -14.48
N THR A 914 136.54 118.97 -14.46
CA THR A 914 137.99 118.93 -14.24
C THR A 914 138.31 119.01 -12.75
N VAL A 915 139.01 118.00 -12.22
CA VAL A 915 139.36 117.89 -10.79
C VAL A 915 140.69 118.57 -10.50
N TYR A 916 140.71 119.45 -9.50
CA TYR A 916 141.91 120.10 -8.98
C TYR A 916 142.15 119.70 -7.52
N ALA A 917 143.38 119.33 -7.19
CA ALA A 917 143.82 119.03 -5.82
C ALA A 917 144.70 120.17 -5.27
N GLY A 918 144.68 120.37 -3.96
CA GLY A 918 145.41 121.44 -3.28
C GLY A 918 144.57 122.14 -2.21
N GLY A 919 144.89 123.41 -1.95
CA GLY A 919 144.28 124.17 -0.86
C GLY A 919 144.86 123.84 0.51
N SER A 920 144.42 124.57 1.53
CA SER A 920 144.85 124.42 2.92
C SER A 920 143.65 124.27 3.84
N ILE A 921 143.73 123.36 4.80
CA ILE A 921 142.78 123.20 5.90
C ILE A 921 143.48 123.65 7.18
N ALA A 922 142.91 124.60 7.90
CA ALA A 922 143.42 125.09 9.17
C ALA A 922 142.92 124.20 10.34
N SER A 923 143.59 124.30 11.49
CA SER A 923 143.28 123.49 12.68
C SER A 923 141.92 123.79 13.31
N ASP A 924 141.28 124.90 12.95
CA ASP A 924 139.90 125.25 13.34
C ASP A 924 138.83 124.65 12.42
N GLY A 925 139.24 123.87 11.41
CA GLY A 925 138.35 123.27 10.42
C GLY A 925 137.98 124.20 9.26
N THR A 926 138.50 125.42 9.18
CA THR A 926 138.31 126.27 7.99
C THR A 926 139.21 125.81 6.84
N PHE A 927 138.73 125.92 5.60
CA PHE A 927 139.53 125.61 4.41
C PHE A 927 139.59 126.79 3.42
N ARG A 928 140.67 126.83 2.63
CA ARG A 928 140.82 127.75 1.50
C ARG A 928 141.46 127.05 0.30
N PHE A 929 140.88 127.21 -0.89
CA PHE A 929 141.35 126.66 -2.15
C PHE A 929 141.41 127.74 -3.23
N TYR A 930 142.56 127.95 -3.88
CA TYR A 930 142.73 129.01 -4.89
C TYR A 930 142.10 128.63 -6.24
N THR A 931 141.15 129.44 -6.71
CA THR A 931 140.24 129.10 -7.82
C THR A 931 140.12 130.17 -8.90
N LEU A 932 140.79 131.32 -8.78
CA LEU A 932 140.68 132.46 -9.73
C LEU A 932 141.04 132.09 -11.18
N ASP A 933 141.98 131.16 -11.36
CA ASP A 933 142.43 130.61 -12.63
C ASP A 933 141.49 129.52 -13.20
N LYS A 934 140.60 128.98 -12.36
CA LYS A 934 139.83 127.75 -12.60
C LYS A 934 138.34 128.00 -12.83
N ILE A 935 137.72 128.88 -12.04
CA ILE A 935 136.31 129.26 -12.13
C ILE A 935 136.26 130.64 -12.82
N LYS A 936 135.69 130.69 -14.02
CA LYS A 936 135.75 131.86 -14.91
C LYS A 936 134.39 132.53 -15.12
N LYS A 937 133.29 131.84 -14.85
CA LYS A 937 131.93 132.33 -15.04
C LYS A 937 131.00 131.90 -13.90
N ALA A 938 129.85 132.57 -13.78
CA ALA A 938 128.83 132.22 -12.79
C ALA A 938 128.02 130.96 -13.14
N ASP A 939 128.06 130.49 -14.39
CA ASP A 939 127.45 129.25 -14.86
C ASP A 939 128.39 128.02 -14.80
N ASP A 940 129.64 128.19 -14.33
CA ASP A 940 130.55 127.08 -14.09
C ASP A 940 130.02 126.16 -12.97
N THR A 941 129.92 124.86 -13.25
CA THR A 941 129.48 123.86 -12.27
C THR A 941 130.65 123.47 -11.37
N VAL A 942 130.55 123.79 -10.08
CA VAL A 942 131.62 123.60 -9.11
C VAL A 942 131.18 122.68 -7.96
N THR A 943 132.01 121.71 -7.60
CA THR A 943 131.83 120.85 -6.41
C THR A 943 133.13 120.77 -5.60
N ILE A 944 133.02 120.53 -4.30
CA ILE A 944 134.14 120.23 -3.41
C ILE A 944 133.93 118.89 -2.72
N ALA A 945 134.99 118.09 -2.67
CA ALA A 945 135.01 116.78 -2.02
C ALA A 945 136.10 116.75 -0.93
N VAL A 946 135.80 116.09 0.19
CA VAL A 946 136.71 115.88 1.32
C VAL A 946 137.07 114.40 1.50
N TYR A 947 138.32 114.17 1.90
CA TYR A 947 138.90 112.83 2.03
C TYR A 947 139.64 112.68 3.36
N ASP A 948 139.69 111.46 3.90
CA ASP A 948 140.55 111.14 5.05
C ASP A 948 142.04 111.05 4.65
N LYS A 949 142.90 110.80 5.65
CA LYS A 949 144.35 110.64 5.47
C LYS A 949 144.74 109.43 4.61
N ALA A 950 143.83 108.46 4.43
CA ALA A 950 144.02 107.30 3.55
C ALA A 950 143.45 107.52 2.13
N GLY A 951 142.85 108.69 1.87
CA GLY A 951 142.26 109.03 0.57
C GLY A 951 140.84 108.50 0.34
N LYS A 952 140.15 108.02 1.37
CA LYS A 952 138.74 107.64 1.29
C LYS A 952 137.87 108.90 1.21
N LEU A 953 136.95 108.96 0.24
CA LEU A 953 135.96 110.03 0.14
C LEU A 953 135.02 109.99 1.36
N LEU A 954 134.88 111.11 2.04
CA LEU A 954 134.04 111.25 3.24
C LEU A 954 132.73 111.97 2.92
N ASP A 955 132.78 113.08 2.18
CA ASP A 955 131.63 113.89 1.78
C ASP A 955 131.94 114.70 0.50
N THR A 956 130.90 115.15 -0.20
CA THR A 956 130.99 116.00 -1.38
C THR A 956 129.78 116.94 -1.47
N LYS A 957 130.02 118.21 -1.81
CA LYS A 957 128.98 119.25 -1.92
C LYS A 957 129.14 120.10 -3.18
N PRO A 958 128.04 120.56 -3.79
CA PRO A 958 128.09 121.64 -4.78
C PRO A 958 128.50 122.96 -4.11
N VAL A 959 129.07 123.85 -4.90
CA VAL A 959 129.46 125.21 -4.49
C VAL A 959 128.59 126.19 -5.26
N THR A 960 127.85 127.04 -4.55
CA THR A 960 127.04 128.09 -5.17
C THR A 960 127.94 129.20 -5.70
N ILE A 961 128.04 129.33 -7.03
CA ILE A 961 128.68 130.47 -7.68
C ILE A 961 127.62 131.55 -7.95
N GLN A 962 127.96 132.81 -7.73
CA GLN A 962 127.06 133.95 -7.91
C GLN A 962 127.72 135.03 -8.75
N ALA A 963 126.94 135.69 -9.62
CA ALA A 963 127.35 136.95 -10.22
C ALA A 963 127.24 138.08 -9.17
N PRO A 964 128.06 139.14 -9.24
CA PRO A 964 127.90 140.28 -8.34
C PRO A 964 126.50 140.89 -8.46
N THR A 965 125.79 140.98 -7.34
CA THR A 965 124.58 141.79 -7.21
C THR A 965 124.92 143.25 -7.53
N LYS A 966 124.11 143.85 -8.40
CA LYS A 966 124.26 145.23 -8.87
C LYS A 966 123.87 146.26 -7.80
#